data_AF-A0A158Q5V5-F1
#
_entry.id   AF-A0A158Q5V5-F1
#
_cell.length_a   1.000
_cell.length_b   1.000
_cell.length_c   1.000
_cell.angle_alpha   90.00
_cell.angle_beta   90.00
_cell.angle_gamma   90.00
#
_symmetry.space_group_name_H-M   'P 1'
#
loop_
_entity.id
_entity.type
_entity.pdbx_description
1 polymer ?
#
loop_
_entity_poly.entity_id
_entity_poly.type
_entity_poly.pdbx_seq_one_letter_code
_entity_poly.pdbx_strand_id
1 'polypeptide(L)'
;MAAEGHNVDATLLAIGRDHGHYFVRKTFGKPTYCHHCCDKIWGMLTQGYACEGENRSSETDLQTEEDPQYYLDSTFDNRFTPPNRNRKIEDICNFVCHDRCLKTVVSYCSGVALQLIKNPVAHTWSEPSHIKRKFCCVCRKKTDDTNTMECEVCEYYVHEDCMDLAVSDCKEAATFVPNLDKNKQVQHHHMREGNLPRDSKCVICKKLCSSYECLAGMKCGWCAATAHAICYRQMPPECDFGVLRKIMLPPNSLTIPRTELSMEQLLNIRGGVRIDATSQPSTSPSRLLPEDGSFFSDDLKEKDDSEILHIFDGNSSLKNQIYRTASVPKTASAQQIRDTSLRRFHITDNPDSYYVTQVLSEDGDEELLEDPVPLRNVRRPEGRRAQIFLRYKDDPEKATVKLYGGWLRVPVTFCSIVVSKETLVQDAIAEALNRFGLDRSTANRYNLIEVSLDRGIAERTANPQENMLQLVRNLRKDSLRRYHVVRFYVQEKEDPHDHAVFVGNLPVSLAQRQYERILLRLLGAKEKPFTAIGPIYFEYGSLVITFNTAKAATTAVQRLQNSPHMLSPDCEPLLVLVNVKSGGCQGGELIKSFRRLLNPFQVFDVVKGGPLVGLYVFRNIPKYKILACGGDGTIGWVLQCLDIAKQDAACFSPPCGIVPLGTGNDLSRVLRWGGGYTGEENPLDILKDVIEAEEVRLDRWAVVFHEEERTQPPTTSGVQPSPDNDQIMNNPEDQTSMIIMNNYFGIGIDADVCLQFHNKRDANPEKFSSRLFNKTQYVKIGLQKAFFERTCKDLWKRIELEVDGRVIELPNIEGIIILNLLSWGSGANPWGTAKEEGQFQKPTHYDGLLEVVGISDVSRLGLIQSKLSAGIRIAQGGSIKIVTHEEWPVQVDGEPHIQPPGTITILRSALKAKMLKKAKKSRRNAATSSSQTVVRAVQSEGSPSSSSGAMHSTPHLGVEVQLSHGKSTPDELHTAANNDDDEEADAFL
;
A
#
# COMPACT_ATOMS: atom_id res chain seq x y z
N MET A 1 26.53 13.02 -9.45
CA MET A 1 26.91 11.79 -8.73
C MET A 1 25.88 11.42 -7.67
N ALA A 2 25.70 12.15 -6.56
CA ALA A 2 24.68 11.78 -5.54
C ALA A 2 23.20 11.82 -6.01
N ALA A 3 22.90 12.27 -7.24
CA ALA A 3 21.56 12.30 -7.83
C ALA A 3 21.14 10.99 -8.51
N GLU A 4 22.05 10.01 -8.68
CA GLU A 4 21.75 8.74 -9.36
C GLU A 4 20.74 7.85 -8.61
N GLY A 5 20.52 8.11 -7.31
CA GLY A 5 19.51 7.43 -6.52
C GLY A 5 18.07 7.71 -6.98
N HIS A 6 17.83 8.89 -7.54
CA HIS A 6 16.49 9.26 -7.97
C HIS A 6 16.20 8.76 -9.38
N ASN A 7 14.95 8.41 -9.62
CA ASN A 7 14.32 8.41 -10.94
C ASN A 7 14.24 9.85 -11.55
N VAL A 8 15.13 10.74 -11.13
CA VAL A 8 15.22 12.15 -11.51
C VAL A 8 16.61 12.37 -12.10
N ASP A 9 16.69 12.87 -13.33
CA ASP A 9 17.94 13.17 -14.02
C ASP A 9 18.08 14.67 -14.22
N ALA A 10 19.05 15.30 -13.54
CA ALA A 10 19.34 16.70 -13.77
C ALA A 10 19.86 16.98 -15.19
N THR A 11 20.34 15.98 -15.94
CA THR A 11 20.78 16.14 -17.34
C THR A 11 19.62 16.28 -18.34
N LEU A 12 18.37 16.03 -17.91
CA LEU A 12 17.19 16.20 -18.77
C LEU A 12 16.92 17.65 -19.17
N LEU A 13 17.39 18.59 -18.35
CA LEU A 13 17.37 20.02 -18.58
C LEU A 13 18.78 20.60 -18.33
N ALA A 14 19.11 21.74 -18.94
CA ALA A 14 20.32 22.47 -18.59
C ALA A 14 20.09 23.24 -17.27
N ILE A 15 19.91 22.50 -16.18
CA ILE A 15 19.64 23.10 -14.87
C ILE A 15 20.93 23.71 -14.32
N GLY A 16 20.87 24.98 -13.92
CA GLY A 16 21.97 25.64 -13.22
C GLY A 16 22.24 25.05 -11.84
N ARG A 17 23.15 25.66 -11.08
CA ARG A 17 23.47 25.24 -9.69
C ARG A 17 22.25 25.26 -8.74
N ASP A 18 21.18 25.94 -9.13
CA ASP A 18 20.00 26.18 -8.33
C ASP A 18 18.87 25.15 -8.50
N HIS A 19 19.10 24.01 -9.17
CA HIS A 19 18.14 22.89 -9.26
C HIS A 19 16.73 23.29 -9.78
N GLY A 20 16.68 24.33 -10.62
CA GLY A 20 15.47 24.87 -11.26
C GLY A 20 14.71 25.90 -10.40
N HIS A 21 15.26 26.28 -9.24
CA HIS A 21 14.70 27.36 -8.43
C HIS A 21 15.14 28.72 -8.97
N TYR A 22 14.23 29.70 -8.93
CA TYR A 22 14.55 31.10 -9.11
C TYR A 22 14.45 31.81 -7.76
N PHE A 23 15.60 32.07 -7.16
CA PHE A 23 15.72 32.55 -5.80
C PHE A 23 15.69 34.07 -5.73
N VAL A 24 14.62 34.62 -5.15
CA VAL A 24 14.52 36.05 -4.83
C VAL A 24 14.81 36.24 -3.35
N ARG A 25 15.66 37.23 -3.04
CA ARG A 25 15.95 37.63 -1.67
C ARG A 25 14.69 38.26 -1.06
N LYS A 26 14.24 37.73 0.09
CA LYS A 26 13.07 38.22 0.82
C LYS A 26 13.40 38.46 2.29
N THR A 27 12.78 39.50 2.84
CA THR A 27 12.69 39.72 4.29
C THR A 27 11.42 39.06 4.79
N PHE A 28 11.54 38.13 5.74
CA PHE A 28 10.40 37.39 6.25
C PHE A 28 9.82 38.07 7.49
N GLY A 29 8.59 38.58 7.40
CA GLY A 29 7.89 39.21 8.53
C GLY A 29 7.28 38.24 9.55
N LYS A 30 7.17 36.94 9.20
CA LYS A 30 6.59 35.88 10.06
C LYS A 30 7.57 34.73 10.25
N PRO A 31 7.49 33.94 11.36
CA PRO A 31 8.33 32.77 11.57
C PRO A 31 8.38 31.88 10.32
N THR A 32 9.57 31.77 9.74
CA THR A 32 9.83 31.06 8.48
C THR A 32 11.04 30.16 8.67
N TYR A 33 10.99 28.96 8.10
CA TYR A 33 11.97 27.90 8.31
C TYR A 33 12.58 27.47 6.97
N CYS A 34 13.86 27.14 7.01
CA CYS A 34 14.61 26.68 5.85
C CYS A 34 14.21 25.27 5.47
N HIS A 35 13.74 25.07 4.24
CA HIS A 35 13.41 23.74 3.70
C HIS A 35 14.65 22.86 3.50
N HIS A 36 15.85 23.46 3.48
CA HIS A 36 17.11 22.74 3.30
C HIS A 36 17.72 22.23 4.62
N CYS A 37 17.84 23.08 5.65
CA CYS A 37 18.48 22.72 6.92
C CYS A 37 17.53 22.62 8.11
N CYS A 38 16.22 22.83 7.91
CA CYS A 38 15.17 22.86 8.93
C CYS A 38 15.26 24.02 9.95
N ASP A 39 16.37 24.76 10.01
CA ASP A 39 16.52 25.87 10.96
C ASP A 39 15.62 27.06 10.62
N LYS A 40 15.27 27.83 11.64
CA LYS A 40 14.55 29.09 11.51
C LYS A 40 15.38 30.13 10.72
N ILE A 41 14.73 30.83 9.79
CA ILE A 41 15.30 31.96 9.04
C ILE A 41 14.92 33.30 9.70
N TRP A 42 13.71 33.40 10.25
CA TRP A 42 13.10 34.64 10.75
C TRP A 42 13.79 35.32 11.95
N GLY A 43 13.76 36.65 11.94
CA GLY A 43 14.28 37.62 12.91
C GLY A 43 14.14 39.06 12.36
N MET A 44 14.25 40.10 13.20
CA MET A 44 13.95 41.51 12.86
C MET A 44 14.66 42.06 11.60
N LEU A 45 15.77 41.45 11.18
CA LEU A 45 16.59 41.89 10.04
C LEU A 45 17.14 40.72 9.21
N THR A 46 16.62 39.51 9.39
CA THR A 46 17.15 38.32 8.72
C THR A 46 16.52 38.16 7.35
N GLN A 47 17.36 38.20 6.32
CA GLN A 47 16.98 37.91 4.94
C GLN A 47 17.21 36.43 4.63
N GLY A 48 16.37 35.88 3.76
CA GLY A 48 16.60 34.58 3.13
C GLY A 48 16.18 34.62 1.67
N TYR A 49 16.14 33.46 1.03
CA TYR A 49 15.74 33.35 -0.37
C TYR A 49 14.48 32.52 -0.47
N ALA A 50 13.54 32.97 -1.30
CA ALA A 50 12.34 32.23 -1.66
C ALA A 50 12.35 31.95 -3.16
N CYS A 51 11.95 30.74 -3.54
CA CYS A 51 11.73 30.39 -4.94
C CYS A 51 10.39 30.98 -5.41
N GLU A 52 10.42 31.80 -6.47
CA GLU A 52 9.21 32.37 -7.10
C GLU A 52 8.78 31.65 -8.39
N GLY A 53 9.47 30.56 -8.76
CA GLY A 53 9.27 29.87 -10.05
C GLY A 53 10.18 30.42 -11.14
N GLU A 54 10.71 29.54 -11.99
CA GLU A 54 11.74 29.88 -12.98
C GLU A 54 11.24 30.88 -14.03
N ASN A 55 11.97 31.98 -14.21
CA ASN A 55 11.87 32.84 -15.38
C ASN A 55 13.29 33.09 -15.92
N ARG A 56 13.66 32.43 -17.03
CA ARG A 56 14.75 32.92 -17.88
C ARG A 56 14.17 33.99 -18.79
N SER A 57 14.01 35.20 -18.28
CA SER A 57 14.14 36.39 -19.13
C SER A 57 15.61 36.78 -19.11
N SER A 58 16.13 37.11 -20.29
CA SER A 58 17.48 37.60 -20.61
C SER A 58 18.23 38.34 -19.50
N GLU A 59 19.56 38.22 -19.53
CA GLU A 59 20.63 38.81 -18.71
C GLU A 59 20.58 40.34 -18.40
N THR A 60 19.43 41.02 -18.41
CA THR A 60 19.36 42.49 -18.36
C THR A 60 18.92 43.13 -17.04
N ASP A 61 18.41 42.41 -16.04
CA ASP A 61 17.86 43.05 -14.81
C ASP A 61 18.68 42.85 -13.52
N LEU A 62 20.01 42.80 -13.62
CA LEU A 62 20.91 43.04 -12.48
C LEU A 62 21.49 44.46 -12.57
N GLN A 63 20.64 45.48 -12.67
CA GLN A 63 21.04 46.89 -12.55
C GLN A 63 19.82 47.80 -12.38
N THR A 64 19.19 47.79 -11.20
CA THR A 64 18.48 48.98 -10.70
C THR A 64 18.78 49.12 -9.21
N GLU A 65 19.78 49.95 -8.94
CA GLU A 65 19.99 50.59 -7.65
C GLU A 65 18.85 51.57 -7.35
N GLU A 66 18.49 51.63 -6.07
CA GLU A 66 17.95 52.79 -5.34
C GLU A 66 16.73 53.53 -5.91
N ASP A 67 15.55 53.29 -5.30
CA ASP A 67 14.74 54.41 -4.83
C ASP A 67 13.97 54.04 -3.53
N PRO A 68 14.36 54.58 -2.36
CA PRO A 68 13.70 54.30 -1.10
C PRO A 68 12.70 55.41 -0.76
N GLN A 69 11.46 55.33 -1.25
CA GLN A 69 10.38 56.14 -0.67
C GLN A 69 9.02 55.48 -0.94
N TYR A 70 8.36 55.12 0.16
CA TYR A 70 6.92 54.85 0.39
C TYR A 70 6.73 53.68 1.37
N TYR A 71 7.27 53.86 2.57
CA TYR A 71 6.66 53.31 3.78
C TYR A 71 5.83 54.44 4.38
N LEU A 72 4.51 54.24 4.49
CA LEU A 72 3.59 54.75 5.51
C LEU A 72 2.18 54.70 4.92
N ASP A 73 1.47 53.60 5.11
CA ASP A 73 0.13 53.71 5.67
C ASP A 73 -0.27 52.41 6.37
N SER A 74 -0.22 52.48 7.69
CA SER A 74 -0.67 51.44 8.61
C SER A 74 -1.94 51.94 9.27
N THR A 75 -3.11 51.58 8.75
CA THR A 75 -4.36 51.74 9.48
C THR A 75 -5.23 50.47 9.36
N PHE A 76 -5.48 49.93 10.55
CA PHE A 76 -6.57 49.06 10.98
C PHE A 76 -7.75 48.87 10.01
N ASP A 77 -8.08 47.61 9.70
CA ASP A 77 -9.32 47.04 10.22
C ASP A 77 -9.23 45.51 10.35
N ASN A 78 -9.58 45.05 11.56
CA ASN A 78 -9.71 43.66 11.97
C ASN A 78 -11.21 43.46 12.18
N ARG A 79 -11.91 42.85 11.22
CA ARG A 79 -13.18 42.14 11.41
C ARG A 79 -13.63 41.57 10.06
N PHE A 80 -13.96 40.27 10.05
CA PHE A 80 -14.41 39.45 8.91
C PHE A 80 -13.33 39.00 7.91
N THR A 81 -12.62 37.92 8.25
CA THR A 81 -12.06 37.01 7.23
C THR A 81 -13.10 35.93 6.90
N PRO A 82 -13.84 36.02 5.78
CA PRO A 82 -14.67 34.92 5.30
C PRO A 82 -13.77 33.77 4.79
N PRO A 83 -14.26 32.52 4.78
CA PRO A 83 -13.44 31.35 4.50
C PRO A 83 -13.04 31.27 3.01
N ASN A 84 -11.72 31.22 2.78
CA ASN A 84 -11.00 30.70 1.61
C ASN A 84 -11.76 30.74 0.26
N ARG A 85 -11.61 31.85 -0.48
CA ARG A 85 -11.83 31.90 -1.92
C ARG A 85 -10.58 32.45 -2.62
N ASN A 86 -10.16 31.77 -3.68
CA ASN A 86 -9.02 32.06 -4.56
C ASN A 86 -7.63 32.13 -3.87
N ARG A 87 -7.03 30.96 -3.63
CA ARG A 87 -5.56 30.88 -3.50
C ARG A 87 -4.94 31.39 -4.80
N LYS A 88 -4.32 32.56 -4.77
CA LYS A 88 -3.37 33.02 -5.79
C LYS A 88 -2.44 31.87 -6.17
N ILE A 89 -2.38 31.52 -7.45
CA ILE A 89 -1.49 30.48 -8.00
C ILE A 89 -0.06 31.04 -8.21
N GLU A 90 0.33 32.06 -7.43
CA GLU A 90 1.67 32.67 -7.41
C GLU A 90 2.69 31.87 -6.56
N ASP A 91 2.34 30.67 -6.08
CA ASP A 91 3.06 29.97 -5.02
C ASP A 91 3.21 28.46 -5.31
N ILE A 92 3.76 28.04 -6.47
CA ILE A 92 3.90 26.59 -6.73
C ILE A 92 4.91 25.96 -5.78
N CYS A 93 6.18 26.41 -5.78
CA CYS A 93 7.23 25.69 -5.07
C CYS A 93 7.31 26.09 -3.60
N ASN A 94 7.15 27.37 -3.27
CA ASN A 94 7.33 27.93 -1.91
C ASN A 94 8.64 27.51 -1.21
N PHE A 95 9.66 27.08 -1.96
CA PHE A 95 10.91 26.68 -1.36
C PHE A 95 11.61 27.91 -0.80
N VAL A 96 12.06 27.79 0.44
CA VAL A 96 12.72 28.88 1.17
C VAL A 96 13.98 28.33 1.83
N CYS A 97 15.08 29.06 1.72
CA CYS A 97 16.34 28.71 2.38
C CYS A 97 17.12 29.93 2.89
N HIS A 98 18.07 29.68 3.81
CA HIS A 98 19.05 30.70 4.19
C HIS A 98 19.98 31.05 3.03
N ASP A 99 20.57 32.24 3.08
CA ASP A 99 21.69 32.63 2.22
C ASP A 99 22.83 31.60 2.24
N ARG A 100 23.24 31.15 3.44
CA ARG A 100 24.26 30.10 3.63
C ARG A 100 23.88 28.73 3.02
N CYS A 101 22.60 28.46 2.81
CA CYS A 101 22.11 27.18 2.29
C CYS A 101 21.94 27.21 0.76
N LEU A 102 21.92 28.39 0.14
CA LEU A 102 21.61 28.58 -1.28
C LEU A 102 22.49 27.69 -2.18
N LYS A 103 23.81 27.68 -1.92
CA LYS A 103 24.79 26.92 -2.71
C LYS A 103 24.74 25.40 -2.50
N THR A 104 24.02 24.93 -1.48
CA THR A 104 23.96 23.51 -1.13
C THR A 104 22.59 22.89 -1.36
N VAL A 105 21.62 23.62 -1.89
CA VAL A 105 20.28 23.11 -2.24
C VAL A 105 20.42 21.83 -3.10
N VAL A 106 19.55 20.86 -2.82
CA VAL A 106 19.46 19.56 -3.53
C VAL A 106 18.05 19.29 -4.04
N SER A 107 17.02 19.84 -3.38
CA SER A 107 15.63 19.67 -3.76
C SER A 107 15.37 20.40 -5.06
N TYR A 108 14.73 19.74 -6.02
CA TYR A 108 14.34 20.36 -7.28
C TYR A 108 13.13 21.28 -7.08
N CYS A 109 13.02 22.31 -7.92
CA CYS A 109 11.83 23.15 -7.96
C CYS A 109 10.63 22.34 -8.46
N SER A 110 9.49 22.42 -7.75
CA SER A 110 8.25 21.75 -8.15
C SER A 110 7.78 22.16 -9.55
N GLY A 111 8.16 23.37 -10.02
CA GLY A 111 7.86 23.86 -11.37
C GLY A 111 8.58 23.13 -12.50
N VAL A 112 9.72 22.48 -12.23
CA VAL A 112 10.47 21.71 -13.24
C VAL A 112 10.52 20.21 -12.94
N ALA A 113 10.20 19.80 -11.71
CA ALA A 113 10.41 18.43 -11.23
C ALA A 113 9.78 17.34 -12.12
N LEU A 114 8.58 17.59 -12.67
CA LEU A 114 7.92 16.69 -13.63
C LEU A 114 8.79 16.41 -14.86
N GLN A 115 9.48 17.43 -15.37
CA GLN A 115 10.32 17.33 -16.57
C GLN A 115 11.63 16.57 -16.32
N LEU A 116 11.98 16.33 -15.06
CA LEU A 116 13.22 15.69 -14.65
C LEU A 116 13.10 14.18 -14.43
N ILE A 117 11.92 13.58 -14.57
CA ILE A 117 11.75 12.14 -14.35
C ILE A 117 12.45 11.31 -15.43
N LYS A 118 13.01 10.12 -15.14
CA LYS A 118 13.55 9.22 -16.17
C LYS A 118 12.47 8.26 -16.70
N ASN A 119 11.84 7.53 -15.78
CA ASN A 119 10.81 6.52 -16.03
C ASN A 119 9.54 6.87 -15.24
N PRO A 120 8.47 7.41 -15.82
CA PRO A 120 7.28 7.73 -15.04
C PRO A 120 6.69 6.51 -14.35
N VAL A 121 6.42 6.64 -13.05
CA VAL A 121 5.71 5.63 -12.25
C VAL A 121 4.51 6.29 -11.60
N ALA A 122 3.32 5.83 -11.97
CA ALA A 122 2.08 6.33 -11.39
C ALA A 122 2.02 6.07 -9.88
N HIS A 123 1.50 7.05 -9.15
CA HIS A 123 1.10 6.86 -7.75
C HIS A 123 -0.22 6.10 -7.68
N THR A 124 -0.48 5.48 -6.52
CA THR A 124 -1.79 4.91 -6.19
C THR A 124 -2.43 5.77 -5.13
N TRP A 125 -3.40 6.58 -5.53
CA TRP A 125 -3.96 7.63 -4.69
C TRP A 125 -5.11 7.13 -3.84
N SER A 126 -5.19 7.60 -2.60
CA SER A 126 -6.37 7.47 -1.75
C SER A 126 -7.51 8.34 -2.26
N GLU A 127 -8.72 8.15 -1.73
CA GLU A 127 -9.77 9.18 -1.84
C GLU A 127 -9.33 10.49 -1.15
N PRO A 128 -9.85 11.66 -1.59
CA PRO A 128 -9.61 12.93 -0.93
C PRO A 128 -10.07 12.90 0.53
N SER A 129 -9.19 13.28 1.45
CA SER A 129 -9.53 13.34 2.87
C SER A 129 -8.74 14.41 3.63
N HIS A 130 -9.18 14.74 4.84
CA HIS A 130 -8.49 15.69 5.71
C HIS A 130 -7.29 15.04 6.41
N ILE A 131 -6.12 15.09 5.75
CA ILE A 131 -4.86 14.59 6.30
C ILE A 131 -4.17 15.72 7.08
N LYS A 132 -4.07 15.58 8.39
CA LYS A 132 -3.42 16.57 9.26
C LYS A 132 -1.95 16.29 9.50
N ARG A 133 -1.19 17.33 9.87
CA ARG A 133 0.22 17.29 10.27
C ARG A 133 1.17 16.75 9.18
N LYS A 134 0.82 17.01 7.92
CA LYS A 134 1.65 16.73 6.75
C LYS A 134 1.84 18.01 5.94
N PHE A 135 2.76 17.95 5.00
CA PHE A 135 3.00 19.01 4.02
C PHE A 135 2.76 18.47 2.62
N CYS A 136 2.14 19.28 1.77
CA CYS A 136 2.00 18.95 0.36
C CYS A 136 3.39 18.90 -0.29
N CYS A 137 3.72 17.82 -0.99
CA CYS A 137 5.00 17.63 -1.66
C CYS A 137 5.19 18.53 -2.90
N VAL A 138 4.11 19.14 -3.40
CA VAL A 138 4.16 20.11 -4.51
C VAL A 138 4.36 21.51 -3.94
N CYS A 139 3.40 22.00 -3.13
CA CYS A 139 3.40 23.39 -2.66
C CYS A 139 4.06 23.64 -1.31
N ARG A 140 4.50 22.60 -0.60
CA ARG A 140 5.21 22.67 0.70
C ARG A 140 4.42 23.29 1.84
N LYS A 141 3.16 23.70 1.61
CA LYS A 141 2.23 24.19 2.64
C LYS A 141 1.62 23.02 3.41
N LYS A 142 1.17 23.29 4.64
CA LYS A 142 0.51 22.29 5.50
C LYS A 142 -0.80 21.79 4.86
N THR A 143 -1.14 20.54 5.14
CA THR A 143 -2.35 19.87 4.63
C THR A 143 -3.56 20.03 5.55
N ASP A 144 -3.41 20.70 6.70
CA ASP A 144 -4.40 20.74 7.79
C ASP A 144 -5.78 21.28 7.38
N ASP A 145 -5.84 22.23 6.45
CA ASP A 145 -7.04 23.01 6.12
C ASP A 145 -7.72 22.61 4.80
N THR A 146 -7.16 21.66 4.06
CA THR A 146 -7.59 21.33 2.69
C THR A 146 -7.60 19.83 2.45
N ASN A 147 -8.54 19.37 1.62
CA ASN A 147 -8.54 17.98 1.15
C ASN A 147 -7.19 17.62 0.54
N THR A 148 -6.70 16.44 0.92
CA THR A 148 -5.38 15.95 0.59
C THR A 148 -5.49 14.51 0.15
N MET A 149 -4.76 14.19 -0.91
CA MET A 149 -4.55 12.83 -1.42
C MET A 149 -3.24 12.30 -0.86
N GLU A 150 -3.21 11.04 -0.46
CA GLU A 150 -1.96 10.33 -0.16
C GLU A 150 -1.74 9.19 -1.15
N CYS A 151 -0.48 8.95 -1.50
CA CYS A 151 -0.11 7.73 -2.20
C CYS A 151 0.02 6.57 -1.20
N GLU A 152 -0.78 5.51 -1.36
CA GLU A 152 -0.79 4.34 -0.48
C GLU A 152 0.52 3.54 -0.52
N VAL A 153 1.35 3.74 -1.55
CA VAL A 153 2.60 2.98 -1.75
C VAL A 153 3.83 3.72 -1.23
N CYS A 154 3.87 5.06 -1.34
CA CYS A 154 5.12 5.80 -1.15
C CYS A 154 5.00 7.04 -0.25
N GLU A 155 3.84 7.26 0.37
CA GLU A 155 3.59 8.38 1.29
C GLU A 155 3.82 9.76 0.66
N TYR A 156 3.49 9.90 -0.63
CA TYR A 156 3.50 11.20 -1.30
C TYR A 156 2.15 11.89 -1.03
N TYR A 157 2.19 13.09 -0.43
CA TYR A 157 0.99 13.82 0.00
C TYR A 157 0.81 15.05 -0.88
N VAL A 158 -0.37 15.24 -1.46
CA VAL A 158 -0.68 16.43 -2.27
C VAL A 158 -2.04 16.99 -1.91
N HIS A 159 -2.17 18.31 -1.87
CA HIS A 159 -3.50 18.91 -1.86
C HIS A 159 -4.24 18.45 -3.12
N GLU A 160 -5.56 18.33 -3.03
CA GLU A 160 -6.42 18.03 -4.19
C GLU A 160 -6.10 18.99 -5.36
N ASP A 161 -5.99 20.29 -5.07
CA ASP A 161 -5.63 21.33 -6.05
C ASP A 161 -4.20 21.24 -6.60
N CYS A 162 -3.30 20.52 -5.92
CA CYS A 162 -1.91 20.36 -6.35
C CYS A 162 -1.66 19.04 -7.10
N MET A 163 -2.68 18.18 -7.20
CA MET A 163 -2.54 16.82 -7.73
C MET A 163 -2.05 16.80 -9.18
N ASP A 164 -2.45 17.78 -9.98
CA ASP A 164 -2.09 17.89 -11.39
C ASP A 164 -0.62 18.29 -11.65
N LEU A 165 0.07 18.73 -10.59
CA LEU A 165 1.50 19.05 -10.55
C LEU A 165 2.30 17.99 -9.76
N ALA A 166 1.63 16.93 -9.29
CA ALA A 166 2.29 15.83 -8.59
C ALA A 166 3.27 15.12 -9.52
N VAL A 167 4.49 14.89 -9.04
CA VAL A 167 5.53 14.24 -9.83
C VAL A 167 5.26 12.73 -9.92
N SER A 168 5.13 12.15 -11.11
CA SER A 168 4.93 10.70 -11.32
C SER A 168 6.21 9.89 -11.12
N ASP A 169 6.66 9.82 -9.87
CA ASP A 169 7.87 9.13 -9.42
C ASP A 169 7.57 8.17 -8.26
N CYS A 170 6.51 7.37 -8.34
CA CYS A 170 6.29 6.32 -7.34
C CYS A 170 7.45 5.29 -7.32
N LYS A 171 7.44 4.38 -6.33
CA LYS A 171 8.45 3.32 -6.23
C LYS A 171 8.41 2.47 -7.50
N GLU A 172 9.52 2.37 -8.24
CA GLU A 172 9.68 1.37 -9.31
C GLU A 172 9.73 -0.03 -8.68
N ALA A 173 8.57 -0.67 -8.51
CA ALA A 173 8.43 -1.91 -7.77
C ALA A 173 8.72 -3.18 -8.59
N ALA A 174 8.81 -3.06 -9.92
CA ALA A 174 9.15 -4.13 -10.84
C ALA A 174 10.10 -3.61 -11.92
N THR A 175 11.31 -4.11 -11.90
CA THR A 175 12.44 -3.62 -12.69
C THR A 175 13.28 -4.79 -13.22
N PHE A 176 12.74 -6.00 -13.30
CA PHE A 176 13.43 -7.10 -13.98
C PHE A 176 13.47 -6.87 -15.50
N VAL A 177 14.62 -7.15 -16.11
CA VAL A 177 14.78 -7.19 -17.58
C VAL A 177 15.47 -8.51 -17.93
N PRO A 178 14.85 -9.38 -18.77
CA PRO A 178 15.39 -10.72 -19.05
C PRO A 178 16.81 -10.74 -19.63
N ASN A 179 17.13 -9.78 -20.50
CA ASN A 179 18.39 -9.73 -21.25
C ASN A 179 19.50 -8.94 -20.54
N LEU A 180 19.24 -8.37 -19.35
CA LEU A 180 20.21 -7.58 -18.62
C LEU A 180 21.05 -8.48 -17.71
N ASP A 181 22.38 -8.35 -17.79
CA ASP A 181 23.30 -9.03 -16.87
C ASP A 181 22.96 -8.69 -15.41
N LYS A 182 22.72 -9.73 -14.59
CA LYS A 182 22.40 -9.59 -13.16
C LYS A 182 23.48 -8.81 -12.41
N ASN A 183 24.74 -8.92 -12.81
CA ASN A 183 25.85 -8.21 -12.18
C ASN A 183 25.85 -6.70 -12.47
N LYS A 184 25.10 -6.25 -13.48
CA LYS A 184 24.95 -4.83 -13.83
C LYS A 184 23.70 -4.20 -13.22
N GLN A 185 22.87 -4.97 -12.52
CA GLN A 185 21.66 -4.47 -11.89
C GLN A 185 21.96 -3.96 -10.49
N VAL A 186 22.11 -2.64 -10.37
CA VAL A 186 22.31 -1.95 -9.09
C VAL A 186 20.98 -1.46 -8.55
N GLN A 187 20.68 -1.78 -7.29
CA GLN A 187 19.53 -1.24 -6.58
C GLN A 187 19.87 0.13 -6.00
N HIS A 188 19.09 1.14 -6.36
CA HIS A 188 19.25 2.51 -5.86
C HIS A 188 18.24 2.88 -4.79
N HIS A 189 18.56 3.91 -4.00
CA HIS A 189 17.65 4.48 -3.00
C HIS A 189 16.52 5.28 -3.64
N HIS A 190 15.25 4.95 -3.35
CA HIS A 190 14.12 5.79 -3.77
C HIS A 190 13.89 6.94 -2.78
N MET A 191 14.58 8.07 -2.96
CA MET A 191 14.58 9.17 -2.00
C MET A 191 13.39 10.14 -2.21
N ARG A 192 12.69 10.48 -1.12
CA ARG A 192 11.64 11.51 -1.09
C ARG A 192 11.93 12.59 -0.06
N GLU A 193 11.49 13.80 -0.37
CA GLU A 193 11.62 14.95 0.51
C GLU A 193 10.51 15.02 1.57
N GLY A 194 10.91 15.29 2.81
CA GLY A 194 10.04 15.70 3.90
C GLY A 194 9.09 14.63 4.44
N ASN A 195 8.11 15.11 5.22
CA ASN A 195 7.09 14.29 5.90
C ASN A 195 7.67 13.15 6.75
N LEU A 196 8.87 13.35 7.31
CA LEU A 196 9.61 12.36 8.08
C LEU A 196 8.91 12.03 9.42
N PRO A 197 9.00 10.77 9.90
CA PRO A 197 8.64 10.43 11.27
C PRO A 197 9.32 11.32 12.30
N ARG A 198 8.64 11.59 13.42
CA ARG A 198 9.05 12.59 14.42
C ARG A 198 10.43 12.35 15.02
N ASP A 199 10.78 11.08 15.20
CA ASP A 199 12.02 10.58 15.79
C ASP A 199 13.14 10.30 14.77
N SER A 200 12.93 10.67 13.49
CA SER A 200 13.88 10.39 12.41
C SER A 200 15.25 10.98 12.66
N LYS A 201 16.27 10.12 12.72
CA LYS A 201 17.68 10.48 12.85
C LYS A 201 18.40 10.34 11.52
N CYS A 202 19.19 11.35 11.18
CA CYS A 202 20.00 11.35 9.98
C CYS A 202 21.01 10.19 10.02
N VAL A 203 21.02 9.35 8.99
CA VAL A 203 21.94 8.19 8.93
C VAL A 203 23.42 8.60 8.88
N ILE A 204 23.71 9.83 8.43
CA ILE A 204 25.07 10.37 8.34
C ILE A 204 25.50 11.04 9.66
N CYS A 205 24.82 12.11 10.09
CA CYS A 205 25.25 12.89 11.25
C CYS A 205 24.63 12.46 12.58
N LYS A 206 23.69 11.50 12.57
CA LYS A 206 22.97 10.93 13.72
C LYS A 206 22.06 11.90 14.51
N LYS A 207 21.98 13.18 14.10
CA LYS A 207 21.06 14.18 14.66
C LYS A 207 19.64 14.04 14.10
N LEU A 208 18.65 14.60 14.80
CA LEU A 208 17.27 14.67 14.31
C LEU A 208 17.21 15.42 12.97
N CYS A 209 16.48 14.86 12.01
CA CYS A 209 16.32 15.44 10.66
C CYS A 209 14.86 15.67 10.27
N SER A 210 13.92 15.32 11.13
CA SER A 210 12.50 15.66 10.98
C SER A 210 12.23 17.14 11.21
N SER A 211 11.13 17.65 10.64
CA SER A 211 10.66 19.04 10.83
C SER A 211 9.15 19.07 10.96
N TYR A 212 8.65 19.92 11.87
CA TYR A 212 7.23 20.22 12.07
C TYR A 212 6.79 21.52 11.40
N GLU A 213 7.76 22.31 10.95
CA GLU A 213 7.55 23.70 10.54
C GLU A 213 7.60 23.86 9.02
N CYS A 214 8.27 22.92 8.33
CA CYS A 214 8.39 22.91 6.88
C CYS A 214 8.61 21.49 6.34
N LEU A 215 8.35 21.31 5.03
CA LEU A 215 8.69 20.09 4.30
C LEU A 215 10.23 20.02 4.13
N ALA A 216 10.90 19.25 4.98
CA ALA A 216 12.37 19.16 4.98
C ALA A 216 12.89 17.78 5.41
N GLY A 217 14.13 17.47 5.01
CA GLY A 217 14.76 16.17 5.18
C GLY A 217 14.46 15.21 4.02
N MET A 218 15.12 14.06 3.98
CA MET A 218 15.01 13.06 2.93
C MET A 218 14.78 11.67 3.52
N LYS A 219 13.95 10.82 2.89
CA LYS A 219 13.67 9.43 3.28
C LYS A 219 13.73 8.49 2.09
N CYS A 220 14.43 7.37 2.24
CA CYS A 220 14.38 6.28 1.27
C CYS A 220 13.08 5.47 1.42
N GLY A 221 12.33 5.27 0.33
CA GLY A 221 11.13 4.44 0.29
C GLY A 221 11.39 2.93 0.37
N TRP A 222 12.64 2.48 0.28
CA TRP A 222 13.03 1.07 0.35
C TRP A 222 13.61 0.67 1.71
N CYS A 223 14.68 1.35 2.14
CA CYS A 223 15.35 1.04 3.41
C CYS A 223 14.90 1.91 4.59
N ALA A 224 13.96 2.84 4.39
CA ALA A 224 13.49 3.82 5.38
C ALA A 224 14.58 4.75 5.96
N ALA A 225 15.82 4.70 5.46
CA ALA A 225 16.90 5.59 5.88
C ALA A 225 16.50 7.05 5.70
N THR A 226 16.71 7.86 6.73
CA THR A 226 16.45 9.30 6.71
C THR A 226 17.74 10.10 6.77
N ALA A 227 17.80 11.25 6.10
CA ALA A 227 18.95 12.16 6.14
C ALA A 227 18.51 13.62 6.03
N HIS A 228 19.32 14.55 6.55
CA HIS A 228 19.17 15.97 6.17
C HIS A 228 19.44 16.14 4.67
N ALA A 229 18.85 17.16 4.05
CA ALA A 229 19.04 17.43 2.63
C ALA A 229 20.53 17.62 2.24
N ILE A 230 21.33 18.23 3.12
CA ILE A 230 22.78 18.35 2.90
C ILE A 230 23.54 17.03 3.12
N CYS A 231 23.16 16.28 4.15
CA CYS A 231 23.78 15.00 4.50
C CYS A 231 23.49 13.93 3.46
N TYR A 232 22.34 14.01 2.80
CA TYR A 232 21.93 13.09 1.73
C TYR A 232 23.02 12.93 0.65
N ARG A 233 23.76 14.00 0.30
CA ARG A 233 24.88 13.92 -0.66
C ARG A 233 26.02 12.97 -0.26
N GLN A 234 26.12 12.62 1.02
CA GLN A 234 27.14 11.73 1.58
C GLN A 234 26.64 10.29 1.75
N MET A 235 25.37 10.01 1.41
CA MET A 235 24.85 8.64 1.42
C MET A 235 25.45 7.82 0.26
N PRO A 236 25.63 6.50 0.44
CA PRO A 236 25.90 5.62 -0.69
C PRO A 236 24.74 5.70 -1.71
N PRO A 237 25.01 5.59 -3.02
CA PRO A 237 23.96 5.60 -4.04
C PRO A 237 23.14 4.31 -4.07
N GLU A 238 23.72 3.21 -3.57
CA GLU A 238 23.13 1.87 -3.58
C GLU A 238 22.30 1.61 -2.32
N CYS A 239 21.10 1.08 -2.50
CA CYS A 239 20.21 0.71 -1.40
C CYS A 239 20.27 -0.79 -1.16
N ASP A 240 20.54 -1.17 0.09
CA ASP A 240 20.56 -2.55 0.56
C ASP A 240 19.23 -3.03 1.14
N PHE A 241 18.15 -2.24 1.00
CA PHE A 241 16.83 -2.45 1.63
C PHE A 241 16.82 -2.39 3.17
N GLY A 242 17.94 -2.04 3.81
CA GLY A 242 18.06 -1.85 5.25
C GLY A 242 17.64 -3.07 6.06
N VAL A 243 16.94 -2.84 7.18
CA VAL A 243 16.55 -3.90 8.13
C VAL A 243 15.63 -4.96 7.52
N LEU A 244 14.93 -4.64 6.43
CA LEU A 244 13.99 -5.55 5.76
C LEU A 244 14.61 -6.36 4.62
N ARG A 245 15.92 -6.21 4.34
CA ARG A 245 16.63 -6.87 3.24
C ARG A 245 16.34 -8.36 3.10
N LYS A 246 16.26 -9.09 4.20
CA LYS A 246 16.07 -10.55 4.21
C LYS A 246 14.71 -11.00 3.67
N ILE A 247 13.70 -10.13 3.77
CA ILE A 247 12.30 -10.44 3.42
C ILE A 247 11.73 -9.53 2.31
N MET A 248 12.54 -8.64 1.77
CA MET A 248 12.14 -7.71 0.71
C MET A 248 12.17 -8.42 -0.65
N LEU A 249 11.09 -8.35 -1.43
CA LEU A 249 11.08 -8.72 -2.85
C LEU A 249 11.80 -7.63 -3.66
N PRO A 250 13.03 -7.87 -4.15
CA PRO A 250 13.77 -6.84 -4.84
C PRO A 250 13.08 -6.48 -6.16
N PRO A 251 12.94 -5.19 -6.52
CA PRO A 251 12.29 -4.79 -7.77
C PRO A 251 12.90 -5.44 -9.01
N ASN A 252 14.22 -5.61 -9.04
CA ASN A 252 14.94 -6.20 -10.17
C ASN A 252 14.65 -7.69 -10.36
N SER A 253 13.88 -8.28 -9.46
CA SER A 253 13.46 -9.67 -9.48
C SER A 253 11.95 -9.80 -9.66
N LEU A 254 11.32 -8.74 -10.16
CA LEU A 254 9.91 -8.72 -10.48
C LEU A 254 9.71 -8.05 -11.82
N THR A 255 8.84 -8.65 -12.61
CA THR A 255 8.33 -8.10 -13.86
C THR A 255 6.84 -7.82 -13.68
N ILE A 256 6.30 -6.87 -14.44
CA ILE A 256 4.85 -6.71 -14.61
C ILE A 256 4.58 -6.94 -16.10
N PRO A 257 3.60 -7.78 -16.48
CA PRO A 257 3.15 -7.90 -17.86
C PRO A 257 2.77 -6.52 -18.41
N ARG A 258 3.05 -6.23 -19.68
CA ARG A 258 2.61 -4.95 -20.25
C ARG A 258 1.10 -4.99 -20.34
N THR A 259 0.45 -4.03 -19.69
CA THR A 259 -1.00 -3.90 -19.65
C THR A 259 -1.36 -2.42 -19.71
N GLU A 260 -2.55 -2.11 -20.21
CA GLU A 260 -3.13 -0.76 -20.12
C GLU A 260 -3.76 -0.50 -18.73
N LEU A 261 -3.53 -1.40 -17.76
CA LEU A 261 -4.10 -1.31 -16.43
C LEU A 261 -3.34 -0.28 -15.58
N SER A 262 -4.07 0.45 -14.74
CA SER A 262 -3.44 1.32 -13.76
C SER A 262 -2.70 0.52 -12.69
N MET A 263 -1.71 1.14 -12.04
CA MET A 263 -1.02 0.54 -10.88
C MET A 263 -2.02 0.15 -9.78
N GLU A 264 -3.08 0.93 -9.61
CA GLU A 264 -4.13 0.66 -8.63
C GLU A 264 -4.90 -0.62 -8.95
N GLN A 265 -5.19 -0.87 -10.24
CA GLN A 265 -5.82 -2.10 -10.69
C GLN A 265 -4.88 -3.30 -10.51
N LEU A 266 -3.58 -3.15 -10.80
CA LEU A 266 -2.58 -4.19 -10.61
C LEU A 266 -2.39 -4.55 -9.13
N LEU A 267 -2.41 -3.57 -8.23
CA LEU A 267 -2.29 -3.76 -6.78
C LEU A 267 -3.61 -4.07 -6.08
N ASN A 268 -4.72 -4.11 -6.84
CA ASN A 268 -6.06 -4.35 -6.33
C ASN A 268 -6.53 -3.30 -5.28
N ILE A 269 -6.15 -2.05 -5.48
CA ILE A 269 -6.53 -0.90 -4.66
C ILE A 269 -7.78 -0.28 -5.30
N ARG A 270 -8.96 -0.48 -4.69
CA ARG A 270 -10.19 0.23 -5.06
C ARG A 270 -10.48 1.25 -3.97
N GLY A 271 -10.51 2.53 -4.36
CA GLY A 271 -10.48 3.72 -3.51
C GLY A 271 -9.68 4.88 -4.14
N GLY A 272 -9.11 4.70 -5.33
CA GLY A 272 -8.65 5.80 -6.16
C GLY A 272 -9.81 6.32 -7.01
N VAL A 273 -9.95 7.64 -7.06
CA VAL A 273 -10.87 8.36 -7.95
C VAL A 273 -10.88 7.67 -9.32
N ARG A 274 -12.05 7.23 -9.79
CA ARG A 274 -12.23 6.89 -11.22
C ARG A 274 -12.04 8.17 -12.01
N ILE A 275 -10.80 8.55 -12.26
CA ILE A 275 -10.46 9.55 -13.25
C ILE A 275 -10.63 8.82 -14.57
N ASP A 276 -11.88 8.74 -15.06
CA ASP A 276 -12.10 8.48 -16.47
C ASP A 276 -11.13 9.39 -17.23
N ALA A 277 -10.26 8.80 -18.06
CA ALA A 277 -9.34 9.56 -18.89
C ALA A 277 -10.07 10.61 -19.76
N THR A 278 -11.40 10.51 -19.85
CA THR A 278 -12.28 11.35 -20.64
C THR A 278 -13.31 12.17 -19.85
N SER A 279 -13.52 12.00 -18.53
CA SER A 279 -14.71 12.62 -17.88
C SER A 279 -14.62 13.20 -16.45
N GLN A 280 -13.48 13.23 -15.73
CA GLN A 280 -13.40 14.03 -14.49
C GLN A 280 -12.60 15.33 -14.64
N PRO A 281 -13.08 16.47 -14.08
CA PRO A 281 -12.45 17.77 -14.26
C PRO A 281 -11.14 17.87 -13.48
N SER A 282 -10.08 18.26 -14.17
CA SER A 282 -8.91 18.87 -13.57
C SER A 282 -9.32 19.93 -12.55
N THR A 283 -8.68 19.96 -11.39
CA THR A 283 -8.81 21.02 -10.41
C THR A 283 -8.58 22.40 -11.04
N SER A 284 -9.64 23.21 -10.99
CA SER A 284 -9.76 24.64 -11.32
C SER A 284 -8.93 25.20 -12.50
N PRO A 285 -9.22 24.80 -13.73
CA PRO A 285 -9.72 25.71 -14.74
C PRO A 285 -11.24 25.87 -14.55
N SER A 286 -11.71 27.11 -14.42
CA SER A 286 -13.15 27.38 -14.30
C SER A 286 -13.90 26.79 -15.50
N ARG A 287 -14.71 25.75 -15.31
CA ARG A 287 -15.70 25.34 -16.32
C ARG A 287 -16.86 26.34 -16.26
N LEU A 288 -17.31 26.83 -17.42
CA LEU A 288 -18.62 27.50 -17.52
C LEU A 288 -19.70 26.42 -17.33
N LEU A 289 -20.43 26.44 -16.21
CA LEU A 289 -21.68 25.67 -16.14
C LEU A 289 -22.69 26.32 -17.11
N PRO A 290 -23.48 25.52 -17.86
CA PRO A 290 -24.49 26.05 -18.77
C PRO A 290 -25.57 26.77 -17.95
N GLU A 291 -25.77 28.04 -18.27
CA GLU A 291 -26.90 28.92 -17.99
C GLU A 291 -27.93 28.42 -16.96
N ASP A 292 -27.65 28.65 -15.68
CA ASP A 292 -28.67 29.06 -14.73
C ASP A 292 -28.13 30.31 -14.01
N GLY A 293 -28.90 31.38 -14.10
CA GLY A 293 -28.50 32.72 -13.68
C GLY A 293 -27.97 32.76 -12.24
N SER A 294 -26.99 33.64 -12.02
CA SER A 294 -26.56 34.15 -10.71
C SER A 294 -25.66 33.27 -9.81
N PHE A 295 -24.56 32.72 -10.36
CA PHE A 295 -23.37 32.46 -9.54
C PHE A 295 -22.10 32.85 -10.29
N PHE A 296 -21.87 34.17 -10.41
CA PHE A 296 -20.55 34.68 -10.74
C PHE A 296 -19.55 34.20 -9.67
N SER A 297 -18.46 33.55 -10.07
CA SER A 297 -17.26 33.46 -9.22
C SER A 297 -16.63 34.86 -9.15
N ASP A 298 -17.27 35.71 -8.34
CA ASP A 298 -16.95 37.12 -8.13
C ASP A 298 -15.91 37.22 -7.01
N ASP A 299 -14.62 37.17 -7.35
CA ASP A 299 -13.53 37.44 -6.38
C ASP A 299 -12.21 37.96 -7.01
N LEU A 300 -12.22 38.29 -8.31
CA LEU A 300 -11.26 39.24 -8.87
C LEU A 300 -12.07 40.47 -9.22
N LYS A 301 -12.20 41.40 -8.27
CA LYS A 301 -12.67 42.75 -8.61
C LYS A 301 -11.66 43.31 -9.61
N GLU A 302 -12.12 43.66 -10.80
CA GLU A 302 -11.32 44.51 -11.69
C GLU A 302 -10.94 45.75 -10.89
N LYS A 303 -9.65 45.94 -10.62
CA LYS A 303 -9.16 47.28 -10.30
C LYS A 303 -9.30 48.10 -11.57
N ASP A 304 -9.64 49.38 -11.47
CA ASP A 304 -9.97 50.24 -12.64
C ASP A 304 -8.95 50.14 -13.80
N ASP A 305 -7.67 49.90 -13.49
CA ASP A 305 -6.57 49.82 -14.47
C ASP A 305 -6.22 48.41 -14.97
N SER A 306 -6.92 47.38 -14.51
CA SER A 306 -6.65 45.97 -14.83
C SER A 306 -7.81 45.31 -15.56
N GLU A 307 -7.50 44.32 -16.40
CA GLU A 307 -8.47 43.47 -17.08
C GLU A 307 -8.15 42.00 -16.80
N ILE A 308 -9.19 41.17 -16.75
CA ILE A 308 -9.07 39.74 -16.49
C ILE A 308 -9.23 38.96 -17.80
N LEU A 309 -8.22 38.16 -18.14
CA LEU A 309 -8.15 37.34 -19.35
C LEU A 309 -8.45 35.87 -19.05
N HIS A 310 -9.15 35.20 -19.97
CA HIS A 310 -9.19 33.74 -20.06
C HIS A 310 -8.14 33.28 -21.08
N ILE A 311 -7.17 32.50 -20.59
CA ILE A 311 -6.04 32.05 -21.40
C ILE A 311 -6.21 30.55 -21.64
N PHE A 312 -6.28 30.18 -22.92
CA PHE A 312 -6.27 28.80 -23.40
C PHE A 312 -4.87 28.43 -23.90
N ASP A 313 -4.43 27.19 -23.69
CA ASP A 313 -3.13 26.68 -24.16
C ASP A 313 -3.21 25.84 -25.43
N GLY A 314 -4.40 25.70 -26.03
CA GLY A 314 -4.56 24.94 -27.26
C GLY A 314 -6.01 24.59 -27.60
N ASN A 315 -6.19 23.94 -28.75
CA ASN A 315 -7.53 23.63 -29.27
C ASN A 315 -8.33 22.71 -28.35
N SER A 316 -7.68 21.77 -27.68
CA SER A 316 -8.33 20.86 -26.75
C SER A 316 -8.83 21.60 -25.50
N SER A 317 -8.08 22.59 -25.03
CA SER A 317 -8.48 23.36 -23.84
C SER A 317 -9.60 24.34 -24.16
N LEU A 318 -9.64 24.93 -25.37
CA LEU A 318 -10.81 25.67 -25.84
C LEU A 318 -12.04 24.77 -25.98
N LYS A 319 -11.91 23.64 -26.67
CA LYS A 319 -13.01 22.68 -26.89
C LYS A 319 -13.64 22.21 -25.57
N ASN A 320 -12.80 21.94 -24.58
CA ASN A 320 -13.23 21.46 -23.27
C ASN A 320 -13.52 22.60 -22.26
N GLN A 321 -13.39 23.87 -22.69
CA GLN A 321 -13.55 25.06 -21.85
C GLN A 321 -12.69 25.02 -20.58
N ILE A 322 -11.42 24.63 -20.74
CA ILE A 322 -10.39 24.57 -19.71
C ILE A 322 -9.46 25.75 -19.95
N TYR A 323 -9.48 26.76 -19.08
CA TYR A 323 -8.62 27.94 -19.19
C TYR A 323 -8.02 28.33 -17.85
N ARG A 324 -6.96 29.12 -17.90
CA ARG A 324 -6.44 29.80 -16.72
C ARG A 324 -6.71 31.29 -16.80
N THR A 325 -7.08 31.86 -15.66
CA THR A 325 -7.40 33.28 -15.55
C THR A 325 -6.17 34.08 -15.14
N ALA A 326 -5.92 35.23 -15.77
CA ALA A 326 -4.88 36.17 -15.37
C ALA A 326 -5.42 37.61 -15.34
N SER A 327 -4.96 38.41 -14.38
CA SER A 327 -5.21 39.85 -14.34
C SER A 327 -3.99 40.56 -14.88
N VAL A 328 -4.17 41.42 -15.89
CA VAL A 328 -3.09 42.22 -16.48
C VAL A 328 -3.52 43.69 -16.54
N PRO A 329 -2.58 44.65 -16.49
CA PRO A 329 -2.91 46.05 -16.79
C PRO A 329 -3.57 46.17 -18.16
N LYS A 330 -4.55 47.07 -18.33
CA LYS A 330 -5.16 47.36 -19.65
C LYS A 330 -4.14 47.87 -20.68
N THR A 331 -3.02 48.43 -20.19
CA THR A 331 -1.87 48.91 -20.97
C THR A 331 -0.78 47.85 -21.16
N ALA A 332 -1.01 46.59 -20.76
CA ALA A 332 0.00 45.55 -20.84
C ALA A 332 0.46 45.30 -22.28
N SER A 333 1.77 45.20 -22.50
CA SER A 333 2.32 44.84 -23.82
C SER A 333 2.06 43.37 -24.17
N ALA A 334 2.17 43.03 -25.45
CA ALA A 334 2.02 41.64 -25.91
C ALA A 334 3.02 40.70 -25.20
N GLN A 335 4.24 41.21 -24.97
CA GLN A 335 5.26 40.53 -24.17
C GLN A 335 4.82 40.31 -22.72
N GLN A 336 4.27 41.33 -22.04
CA GLN A 336 3.80 41.19 -20.67
C GLN A 336 2.64 40.19 -20.55
N ILE A 337 1.74 40.16 -21.55
CA ILE A 337 0.63 39.20 -21.61
C ILE A 337 1.16 37.78 -21.84
N ARG A 338 2.09 37.60 -22.78
CA ARG A 338 2.76 36.31 -23.04
C ARG A 338 3.46 35.79 -21.79
N ASP A 339 4.28 36.62 -21.14
CA ASP A 339 5.06 36.21 -19.97
C ASP A 339 4.13 35.91 -18.77
N THR A 340 3.04 36.66 -18.63
CA THR A 340 1.98 36.35 -17.64
C THR A 340 1.29 35.02 -17.95
N SER A 341 1.04 34.74 -19.23
CA SER A 341 0.44 33.48 -19.68
C SER A 341 1.36 32.28 -19.41
N LEU A 342 2.65 32.39 -19.75
CA LEU A 342 3.66 31.37 -19.48
C LEU A 342 3.75 31.05 -17.99
N ARG A 343 3.81 32.10 -17.13
CA ARG A 343 3.75 31.94 -15.67
C ARG A 343 2.49 31.22 -15.23
N ARG A 344 1.35 31.55 -15.83
CA ARG A 344 0.06 30.97 -15.48
C ARG A 344 -0.04 29.49 -15.83
N PHE A 345 0.56 29.07 -16.94
CA PHE A 345 0.66 27.67 -17.37
C PHE A 345 1.87 26.92 -16.85
N HIS A 346 2.78 27.60 -16.14
CA HIS A 346 3.99 27.02 -15.56
C HIS A 346 4.96 26.47 -16.62
N ILE A 347 5.06 27.19 -17.74
CA ILE A 347 5.97 26.88 -18.83
C ILE A 347 7.29 27.62 -18.56
N THR A 348 8.35 26.86 -18.29
CA THR A 348 9.70 27.36 -17.98
C THR A 348 10.66 27.34 -19.18
N ASP A 349 10.11 27.14 -20.38
CA ASP A 349 10.85 27.12 -21.64
C ASP A 349 11.21 28.55 -22.10
N ASN A 350 12.01 28.69 -23.17
CA ASN A 350 12.38 30.00 -23.71
C ASN A 350 11.12 30.80 -24.11
N PRO A 351 10.82 31.96 -23.46
CA PRO A 351 9.65 32.77 -23.75
C PRO A 351 9.54 33.21 -25.21
N ASP A 352 10.67 33.38 -25.90
CA ASP A 352 10.69 33.79 -27.31
C ASP A 352 10.14 32.74 -28.27
N SER A 353 10.05 31.48 -27.81
CA SER A 353 9.41 30.39 -28.54
C SER A 353 7.89 30.47 -28.51
N TYR A 354 7.32 31.45 -27.79
CA TYR A 354 5.88 31.57 -27.58
C TYR A 354 5.35 32.93 -28.07
N TYR A 355 4.05 32.95 -28.36
CA TYR A 355 3.29 34.14 -28.74
C TYR A 355 1.84 34.00 -28.27
N VAL A 356 1.10 35.10 -28.29
CA VAL A 356 -0.30 35.15 -27.87
C VAL A 356 -1.19 35.58 -29.03
N THR A 357 -2.30 34.86 -29.24
CA THR A 357 -3.29 35.17 -30.28
C THR A 357 -4.68 35.33 -29.66
N GLN A 358 -5.58 36.01 -30.36
CA GLN A 358 -6.99 35.98 -29.97
C GLN A 358 -7.58 34.60 -30.29
N VAL A 359 -8.51 34.12 -29.45
CA VAL A 359 -9.35 32.98 -29.81
C VAL A 359 -10.17 33.29 -31.07
N LEU A 360 -10.22 32.30 -31.98
CA LEU A 360 -10.79 32.32 -33.34
C LEU A 360 -11.96 33.30 -33.55
N SER A 361 -11.87 34.07 -34.64
CA SER A 361 -12.97 34.87 -35.18
C SER A 361 -14.03 33.97 -35.85
N GLU A 362 -15.18 34.55 -36.24
CA GLU A 362 -16.22 33.84 -37.03
C GLU A 362 -15.66 33.25 -38.35
N ASP A 363 -14.57 33.82 -38.87
CA ASP A 363 -13.91 33.42 -40.12
C ASP A 363 -12.88 32.28 -39.94
N GLY A 364 -12.61 31.84 -38.70
CA GLY A 364 -11.74 30.69 -38.42
C GLY A 364 -10.23 30.98 -38.40
N ASP A 365 -9.82 32.25 -38.47
CA ASP A 365 -8.42 32.65 -38.38
C ASP A 365 -8.04 33.14 -36.96
N GLU A 366 -6.81 32.83 -36.53
CA GLU A 366 -6.21 33.31 -35.28
C GLU A 366 -5.35 34.56 -35.55
N GLU A 367 -5.68 35.69 -34.91
CA GLU A 367 -4.96 36.95 -35.06
C GLU A 367 -3.93 37.14 -33.94
N LEU A 368 -2.72 37.59 -34.28
CA LEU A 368 -1.64 37.88 -33.33
C LEU A 368 -1.98 39.13 -32.50
N LEU A 369 -1.73 39.09 -31.19
CA LEU A 369 -1.81 40.29 -30.35
C LEU A 369 -0.57 41.16 -30.58
N GLU A 370 -0.79 42.38 -31.06
CA GLU A 370 0.27 43.33 -31.40
C GLU A 370 0.25 44.59 -30.51
N ASP A 371 1.44 45.11 -30.22
CA ASP A 371 1.64 46.36 -29.51
C ASP A 371 1.24 47.57 -30.39
N PRO A 372 0.86 48.72 -29.80
CA PRO A 372 1.05 49.13 -28.40
C PRO A 372 -0.11 48.82 -27.45
N VAL A 373 -1.25 48.37 -27.95
CA VAL A 373 -2.48 48.15 -27.16
C VAL A 373 -3.12 46.80 -27.49
N PRO A 374 -2.45 45.67 -27.18
CA PRO A 374 -2.85 44.33 -27.63
C PRO A 374 -4.25 43.92 -27.19
N LEU A 375 -4.75 44.42 -26.04
CA LEU A 375 -6.08 44.11 -25.51
C LEU A 375 -7.22 44.91 -26.14
N ARG A 376 -6.93 45.97 -26.91
CA ARG A 376 -7.95 46.85 -27.48
C ARG A 376 -8.86 46.11 -28.46
N ASN A 377 -8.25 45.30 -29.33
CA ASN A 377 -8.96 44.63 -30.41
C ASN A 377 -9.45 43.22 -30.03
N VAL A 378 -9.14 42.75 -28.83
CA VAL A 378 -9.56 41.42 -28.36
C VAL A 378 -11.08 41.36 -28.25
N ARG A 379 -11.73 40.50 -29.05
CA ARG A 379 -13.18 40.29 -29.02
C ARG A 379 -13.61 39.72 -27.67
N ARG A 380 -14.71 40.27 -27.14
CA ARG A 380 -15.36 39.83 -25.90
C ARG A 380 -16.73 39.30 -26.27
N PRO A 381 -16.95 37.96 -26.28
CA PRO A 381 -18.29 37.42 -26.49
C PRO A 381 -19.24 38.00 -25.42
N GLU A 382 -20.51 38.22 -25.75
CA GLU A 382 -21.46 38.92 -24.88
C GLU A 382 -21.50 38.30 -23.47
N GLY A 383 -21.27 39.13 -22.45
CA GLY A 383 -21.17 38.69 -21.04
C GLY A 383 -19.92 37.90 -20.66
N ARG A 384 -18.96 37.69 -21.57
CA ARG A 384 -17.72 36.92 -21.34
C ARG A 384 -16.48 37.81 -21.34
N ARG A 385 -15.48 37.39 -20.57
CA ARG A 385 -14.16 38.01 -20.50
C ARG A 385 -13.37 37.80 -21.78
N ALA A 386 -12.37 38.66 -22.01
CA ALA A 386 -11.42 38.55 -23.12
C ALA A 386 -10.74 37.17 -23.16
N GLN A 387 -10.68 36.55 -24.34
CA GLN A 387 -10.18 35.19 -24.53
C GLN A 387 -8.98 35.17 -25.48
N ILE A 388 -7.87 34.58 -25.03
CA ILE A 388 -6.64 34.48 -25.80
C ILE A 388 -6.09 33.05 -25.80
N PHE A 389 -5.31 32.72 -26.82
CA PHE A 389 -4.45 31.55 -26.84
C PHE A 389 -3.01 31.91 -26.50
N LEU A 390 -2.34 31.03 -25.76
CA LEU A 390 -0.89 30.93 -25.73
C LEU A 390 -0.47 29.88 -26.76
N ARG A 391 0.45 30.23 -27.67
CA ARG A 391 0.90 29.39 -28.79
C ARG A 391 2.42 29.24 -28.84
N TYR A 392 2.89 28.14 -29.44
CA TYR A 392 4.31 27.85 -29.69
C TYR A 392 4.68 28.17 -31.14
N LYS A 393 5.85 28.76 -31.37
CA LYS A 393 6.40 29.10 -32.70
C LYS A 393 7.06 27.86 -33.32
N ASP A 394 6.31 27.12 -34.12
CA ASP A 394 6.85 25.99 -34.87
C ASP A 394 7.68 26.46 -36.08
N ASP A 395 8.89 25.91 -36.24
CA ASP A 395 9.64 25.99 -37.49
C ASP A 395 8.91 25.15 -38.55
N PRO A 396 8.64 25.68 -39.77
CA PRO A 396 7.85 25.02 -40.81
C PRO A 396 8.51 23.78 -41.44
N GLU A 397 9.81 23.58 -41.30
CA GLU A 397 10.53 22.46 -41.94
C GLU A 397 11.07 21.43 -40.94
N LYS A 398 11.29 21.80 -39.68
CA LYS A 398 11.94 20.91 -38.70
C LYS A 398 11.50 21.09 -37.25
N ALA A 399 11.76 20.08 -36.44
CA ALA A 399 11.68 20.15 -34.98
C ALA A 399 12.73 19.26 -34.33
N THR A 400 13.15 19.57 -33.10
CA THR A 400 13.97 18.67 -32.29
C THR A 400 13.07 17.89 -31.33
N VAL A 401 13.14 16.56 -31.36
CA VAL A 401 12.33 15.67 -30.54
C VAL A 401 13.22 14.82 -29.65
N LYS A 402 12.87 14.71 -28.37
CA LYS A 402 13.53 13.81 -27.42
C LYS A 402 12.87 12.44 -27.45
N LEU A 403 13.64 11.40 -27.79
CA LEU A 403 13.21 10.00 -27.68
C LEU A 403 13.88 9.35 -26.48
N TYR A 404 13.10 8.74 -25.61
CA TYR A 404 13.51 8.19 -24.33
C TYR A 404 13.76 6.68 -24.43
N GLY A 405 14.88 6.23 -23.88
CA GLY A 405 15.28 4.82 -23.87
C GLY A 405 14.96 4.10 -22.55
N GLY A 406 14.17 4.72 -21.67
CA GLY A 406 13.99 4.32 -20.27
C GLY A 406 13.82 2.80 -20.04
N TRP A 407 12.86 2.18 -20.72
CA TRP A 407 12.60 0.74 -20.58
C TRP A 407 13.61 -0.17 -21.28
N LEU A 408 14.44 0.38 -22.18
CA LEU A 408 15.53 -0.33 -22.84
C LEU A 408 16.79 -0.41 -21.96
N ARG A 409 16.84 0.36 -20.85
CA ARG A 409 18.00 0.42 -19.92
C ARG A 409 19.33 0.74 -20.59
N VAL A 410 19.26 1.68 -21.51
CA VAL A 410 20.39 2.23 -22.22
C VAL A 410 21.15 3.22 -21.32
N PRO A 411 22.46 3.46 -21.54
CA PRO A 411 23.28 4.30 -20.67
C PRO A 411 22.88 5.79 -20.67
N VAL A 412 22.09 6.22 -21.66
CA VAL A 412 21.58 7.58 -21.79
C VAL A 412 20.06 7.61 -21.65
N THR A 413 19.53 8.52 -20.84
CA THR A 413 18.07 8.59 -20.56
C THR A 413 17.26 8.85 -21.83
N PHE A 414 17.75 9.71 -22.73
CA PHE A 414 17.12 10.06 -23.99
C PHE A 414 18.18 10.48 -25.02
N CYS A 415 17.77 10.52 -26.30
CA CYS A 415 18.51 11.16 -27.37
C CYS A 415 17.63 12.21 -28.09
N SER A 416 18.23 13.32 -28.51
CA SER A 416 17.54 14.37 -29.28
C SER A 416 17.73 14.17 -30.79
N ILE A 417 16.65 14.01 -31.54
CA ILE A 417 16.67 13.81 -32.99
C ILE A 417 16.02 15.01 -33.67
N VAL A 418 16.59 15.48 -34.77
CA VAL A 418 15.97 16.49 -35.63
C VAL A 418 15.06 15.76 -36.62
N VAL A 419 13.78 16.13 -36.63
CA VAL A 419 12.75 15.55 -37.50
C VAL A 419 12.28 16.57 -38.52
N SER A 420 11.99 16.12 -39.74
CA SER A 420 11.46 16.91 -40.85
C SER A 420 10.11 16.36 -41.35
N LYS A 421 9.57 16.94 -42.44
CA LYS A 421 8.35 16.45 -43.10
C LYS A 421 8.49 15.04 -43.70
N GLU A 422 9.73 14.56 -43.86
CA GLU A 422 10.05 13.24 -44.38
C GLU A 422 10.34 12.21 -43.28
N THR A 423 10.57 12.65 -42.03
CA THR A 423 10.94 11.74 -40.93
C THR A 423 9.71 11.01 -40.39
N LEU A 424 9.62 9.71 -40.66
CA LEU A 424 8.58 8.86 -40.09
C LEU A 424 8.93 8.44 -38.66
N VAL A 425 7.92 8.01 -37.89
CA VAL A 425 8.12 7.39 -36.58
C VAL A 425 9.13 6.24 -36.64
N GLN A 426 9.06 5.40 -37.67
CA GLN A 426 9.99 4.28 -37.86
C GLN A 426 11.45 4.74 -38.04
N ASP A 427 11.68 5.84 -38.75
CA ASP A 427 13.02 6.40 -38.96
C ASP A 427 13.58 6.97 -37.65
N ALA A 428 12.72 7.66 -36.88
CA ALA A 428 13.09 8.21 -35.59
C ALA A 428 13.46 7.10 -34.58
N ILE A 429 12.74 5.96 -34.60
CA ILE A 429 13.10 4.78 -33.80
C ILE A 429 14.48 4.25 -34.22
N ALA A 430 14.72 4.05 -35.51
CA ALA A 430 15.99 3.52 -36.02
C ALA A 430 17.18 4.42 -35.64
N GLU A 431 17.02 5.74 -35.75
CA GLU A 431 18.02 6.71 -35.34
C GLU A 431 18.22 6.72 -33.81
N ALA A 432 17.16 6.58 -33.02
CA ALA A 432 17.27 6.48 -31.56
C ALA A 432 18.03 5.22 -31.13
N LEU A 433 17.72 4.06 -31.73
CA LEU A 433 18.43 2.81 -31.45
C LEU A 433 19.93 2.96 -31.70
N ASN A 434 20.31 3.54 -32.85
CA ASN A 434 21.71 3.82 -33.16
C ASN A 434 22.40 4.68 -32.08
N ARG A 435 21.72 5.75 -31.62
CA ARG A 435 22.23 6.64 -30.56
C ARG A 435 22.26 6.00 -29.18
N PHE A 436 21.41 5.03 -28.94
CA PHE A 436 21.41 4.21 -27.73
C PHE A 436 22.47 3.10 -27.76
N GLY A 437 23.18 2.91 -28.88
CA GLY A 437 24.15 1.83 -29.06
C GLY A 437 23.51 0.47 -29.37
N LEU A 438 22.27 0.47 -29.88
CA LEU A 438 21.52 -0.70 -30.32
C LEU A 438 21.49 -0.78 -31.85
N ASP A 439 21.24 -1.96 -32.40
CA ASP A 439 21.20 -2.15 -33.84
C ASP A 439 19.96 -1.49 -34.47
N ARG A 440 20.20 -0.45 -35.29
CA ARG A 440 19.14 0.25 -36.03
C ARG A 440 18.34 -0.66 -36.97
N SER A 441 18.92 -1.77 -37.44
CA SER A 441 18.24 -2.71 -38.34
C SER A 441 17.05 -3.41 -37.65
N THR A 442 17.09 -3.47 -36.32
CA THR A 442 16.05 -4.08 -35.49
C THR A 442 14.89 -3.14 -35.15
N ALA A 443 14.84 -1.94 -35.73
CA ALA A 443 13.80 -0.93 -35.46
C ALA A 443 12.37 -1.47 -35.63
N ASN A 444 12.15 -2.45 -36.51
CA ASN A 444 10.86 -3.11 -36.69
C ASN A 444 10.41 -3.92 -35.46
N ARG A 445 11.30 -4.23 -34.52
CA ARG A 445 11.01 -4.88 -33.23
C ARG A 445 10.60 -3.90 -32.15
N TYR A 446 10.53 -2.59 -32.43
CA TYR A 446 10.23 -1.56 -31.46
C TYR A 446 9.02 -0.72 -31.88
N ASN A 447 8.34 -0.17 -30.88
CA ASN A 447 7.28 0.82 -31.00
C ASN A 447 7.74 2.14 -30.39
N LEU A 448 7.13 3.23 -30.84
CA LEU A 448 7.21 4.52 -30.17
C LEU A 448 5.92 4.75 -29.38
N ILE A 449 6.05 5.01 -28.08
CA ILE A 449 4.94 5.13 -27.15
C ILE A 449 4.88 6.57 -26.61
N GLU A 450 3.73 7.20 -26.77
CA GLU A 450 3.39 8.49 -26.15
C GLU A 450 2.96 8.23 -24.69
N VAL A 451 3.70 8.83 -23.74
CA VAL A 451 3.47 8.66 -22.30
C VAL A 451 3.27 10.02 -21.66
N SER A 452 2.16 10.21 -20.96
CA SER A 452 1.91 11.41 -20.17
C SER A 452 2.45 11.26 -18.74
N LEU A 453 3.22 12.24 -18.29
CA LEU A 453 3.88 12.28 -16.98
C LEU A 453 2.96 12.70 -15.84
N ASP A 454 1.78 13.25 -16.11
CA ASP A 454 0.79 13.58 -15.07
C ASP A 454 0.12 12.33 -14.49
N ARG A 455 0.01 11.26 -15.29
CA ARG A 455 -0.72 10.03 -14.94
C ARG A 455 0.12 8.76 -15.04
N GLY A 456 1.26 8.78 -15.72
CA GLY A 456 2.17 7.63 -15.83
C GLY A 456 1.62 6.43 -16.58
N ILE A 457 0.61 6.63 -17.43
CA ILE A 457 -0.01 5.60 -18.27
C ILE A 457 0.49 5.78 -19.71
N ALA A 458 0.80 4.67 -20.39
CA ALA A 458 1.04 4.68 -21.84
C ALA A 458 -0.26 5.02 -22.56
N GLU A 459 -0.36 6.22 -23.15
CA GLU A 459 -1.62 6.70 -23.72
C GLU A 459 -1.82 6.19 -25.15
N ARG A 460 -0.73 6.07 -25.93
CA ARG A 460 -0.83 5.79 -27.36
C ARG A 460 0.46 5.18 -27.94
N THR A 461 0.32 4.08 -28.67
CA THR A 461 1.35 3.62 -29.60
C THR A 461 1.26 4.45 -30.88
N ALA A 462 2.31 5.19 -31.22
CA ALA A 462 2.37 5.96 -32.46
C ALA A 462 2.42 5.02 -33.67
N ASN A 463 1.74 5.40 -34.75
CA ASN A 463 1.78 4.61 -35.99
C ASN A 463 3.18 4.74 -36.62
N PRO A 464 3.88 3.64 -36.94
CA PRO A 464 5.20 3.68 -37.57
C PRO A 464 5.30 4.53 -38.85
N GLN A 465 4.18 4.69 -39.56
CA GLN A 465 4.08 5.47 -40.81
C GLN A 465 3.64 6.92 -40.61
N GLU A 466 3.40 7.35 -39.37
CA GLU A 466 3.04 8.74 -39.05
C GLU A 466 4.27 9.64 -39.13
N ASN A 467 4.09 10.89 -39.59
CA ASN A 467 5.17 11.86 -39.64
C ASN A 467 5.44 12.45 -38.24
N MET A 468 6.70 12.41 -37.79
CA MET A 468 7.06 12.87 -36.45
C MET A 468 6.94 14.38 -36.25
N LEU A 469 7.23 15.17 -37.28
CA LEU A 469 7.10 16.63 -37.21
C LEU A 469 5.64 17.04 -37.01
N GLN A 470 4.72 16.42 -37.75
CA GLN A 470 3.29 16.67 -37.62
C GLN A 470 2.74 16.21 -36.27
N LEU A 471 3.23 15.08 -35.76
CA LEU A 471 2.84 14.57 -34.44
C LEU A 471 3.15 15.59 -33.34
N VAL A 472 4.37 16.13 -33.31
CA VAL A 472 4.78 17.14 -32.31
C VAL A 472 4.04 18.47 -32.47
N ARG A 473 3.78 18.90 -33.71
CA ARG A 473 2.98 20.10 -33.98
C ARG A 473 1.54 19.96 -33.50
N ASN A 474 0.91 18.82 -33.79
CA ASN A 474 -0.45 18.54 -33.31
C ASN A 474 -0.49 18.59 -31.78
N LEU A 475 0.49 17.98 -31.12
CA LEU A 475 0.61 18.00 -29.66
C LEU A 475 0.68 19.44 -29.10
N ARG A 476 1.50 20.31 -29.70
CA ARG A 476 1.62 21.74 -29.31
C ARG A 476 0.36 22.55 -29.62
N LYS A 477 -0.27 22.30 -30.78
CA LYS A 477 -1.49 23.01 -31.21
C LYS A 477 -2.70 22.62 -30.37
N ASP A 478 -2.77 21.36 -29.92
CA ASP A 478 -3.89 20.84 -29.14
C ASP A 478 -3.80 21.25 -27.67
N SER A 479 -2.61 21.19 -27.06
CA SER A 479 -2.36 21.69 -25.69
C SER A 479 -0.86 21.80 -25.41
N LEU A 480 -0.38 23.02 -25.16
CA LEU A 480 0.99 23.24 -24.70
C LEU A 480 1.27 22.53 -23.37
N ARG A 481 0.29 22.51 -22.45
CA ARG A 481 0.42 21.75 -21.20
C ARG A 481 0.70 20.29 -21.49
N ARG A 482 -0.09 19.65 -22.37
CA ARG A 482 0.12 18.26 -22.79
C ARG A 482 1.50 18.07 -23.39
N TYR A 483 1.91 18.97 -24.30
CA TYR A 483 3.26 18.95 -24.88
C TYR A 483 4.39 18.94 -23.83
N HIS A 484 4.26 19.70 -22.75
CA HIS A 484 5.28 19.74 -21.69
C HIS A 484 5.30 18.51 -20.76
N VAL A 485 4.20 17.76 -20.68
CA VAL A 485 4.10 16.56 -19.82
C VAL A 485 4.11 15.26 -20.62
N VAL A 486 4.16 15.30 -21.95
CA VAL A 486 4.22 14.11 -22.80
C VAL A 486 5.65 13.81 -23.24
N ARG A 487 5.98 12.51 -23.30
CA ARG A 487 7.26 12.01 -23.79
C ARG A 487 7.08 10.82 -24.72
N PHE A 488 8.05 10.64 -25.60
CA PHE A 488 8.10 9.54 -26.56
C PHE A 488 9.14 8.50 -26.12
N TYR A 489 8.67 7.32 -25.70
CA TYR A 489 9.53 6.20 -25.29
C TYR A 489 9.66 5.17 -26.40
N VAL A 490 10.89 4.69 -26.63
CA VAL A 490 11.12 3.51 -27.47
C VAL A 490 10.93 2.27 -26.61
N GLN A 491 10.12 1.32 -27.08
CA GLN A 491 9.76 0.10 -26.36
C GLN A 491 9.77 -1.10 -27.31
N GLU A 492 10.26 -2.27 -26.87
CA GLU A 492 10.18 -3.50 -27.67
C GLU A 492 8.72 -3.87 -28.00
N LYS A 493 8.46 -4.55 -29.11
CA LYS A 493 7.13 -5.03 -29.51
C LYS A 493 6.76 -6.32 -28.79
N GLU A 494 7.71 -7.24 -28.65
CA GLU A 494 7.50 -8.53 -27.99
C GLU A 494 7.43 -8.36 -26.48
N ASP A 495 6.47 -9.03 -25.84
CA ASP A 495 6.39 -9.10 -24.38
C ASP A 495 7.03 -10.44 -23.98
N PRO A 496 8.07 -10.47 -23.13
CA PRO A 496 8.63 -11.73 -22.68
C PRO A 496 7.69 -12.47 -21.70
N HIS A 497 6.58 -11.87 -21.28
CA HIS A 497 5.69 -12.44 -20.27
C HIS A 497 4.53 -13.24 -20.87
N ASP A 498 4.20 -14.36 -20.24
CA ASP A 498 2.89 -14.98 -20.37
C ASP A 498 1.85 -14.01 -19.82
N HIS A 499 0.85 -13.65 -20.64
CA HIS A 499 -0.23 -12.78 -20.21
C HIS A 499 -1.28 -13.58 -19.43
N ALA A 500 -0.89 -14.05 -18.24
CA ALA A 500 -1.70 -14.89 -17.37
C ALA A 500 -2.62 -14.08 -16.46
N VAL A 501 -3.86 -14.54 -16.35
CA VAL A 501 -4.96 -13.94 -15.61
C VAL A 501 -5.52 -14.97 -14.65
N PHE A 502 -5.48 -14.66 -13.34
CA PHE A 502 -6.14 -15.43 -12.28
C PHE A 502 -7.62 -15.06 -12.18
N VAL A 503 -8.48 -16.03 -12.43
CA VAL A 503 -9.93 -15.90 -12.34
C VAL A 503 -10.40 -16.57 -11.06
N GLY A 504 -11.00 -15.83 -10.14
CA GLY A 504 -11.64 -16.35 -8.93
C GLY A 504 -13.15 -16.11 -8.90
N ASN A 505 -13.81 -16.56 -7.83
CA ASN A 505 -15.25 -16.42 -7.60
C ASN A 505 -16.13 -17.08 -8.67
N LEU A 506 -15.66 -18.16 -9.30
CA LEU A 506 -16.48 -19.02 -10.14
C LEU A 506 -17.24 -20.03 -9.24
N PRO A 507 -18.32 -20.66 -9.75
CA PRO A 507 -18.95 -21.76 -9.02
C PRO A 507 -17.95 -22.89 -8.78
N VAL A 508 -17.92 -23.44 -7.56
CA VAL A 508 -16.97 -24.50 -7.17
C VAL A 508 -17.29 -25.83 -7.83
N SER A 509 -16.30 -26.71 -7.91
CA SER A 509 -16.42 -28.13 -8.30
C SER A 509 -17.03 -28.41 -9.69
N LEU A 510 -16.94 -27.45 -10.62
CA LEU A 510 -17.35 -27.65 -12.01
C LEU A 510 -16.25 -28.30 -12.86
N ALA A 511 -16.62 -29.07 -13.87
CA ALA A 511 -15.68 -29.59 -14.85
C ALA A 511 -15.05 -28.46 -15.69
N GLN A 512 -13.81 -28.62 -16.16
CA GLN A 512 -13.11 -27.62 -16.98
C GLN A 512 -13.95 -27.09 -18.15
N ARG A 513 -14.70 -27.97 -18.84
CA ARG A 513 -15.57 -27.59 -19.97
C ARG A 513 -16.70 -26.62 -19.57
N GLN A 514 -17.19 -26.71 -18.33
CA GLN A 514 -18.19 -25.80 -17.79
C GLN A 514 -17.56 -24.44 -17.46
N TYR A 515 -16.36 -24.43 -16.86
CA TYR A 515 -15.59 -23.20 -16.66
C TYR A 515 -15.30 -22.49 -17.99
N GLU A 516 -14.89 -23.23 -19.03
CA GLU A 516 -14.70 -22.66 -20.37
C GLU A 516 -15.95 -21.94 -20.87
N ARG A 517 -17.14 -22.53 -20.68
CA ARG A 517 -18.41 -21.90 -21.07
C ARG A 517 -18.71 -20.64 -20.25
N ILE A 518 -18.43 -20.65 -18.95
CA ILE A 518 -18.60 -19.48 -18.08
C ILE A 518 -17.65 -18.37 -18.51
N LEU A 519 -16.37 -18.69 -18.78
CA LEU A 519 -15.37 -17.73 -19.23
C LEU A 519 -15.75 -17.09 -20.56
N LEU A 520 -16.19 -17.87 -21.54
CA LEU A 520 -16.68 -17.33 -22.82
C LEU A 520 -17.82 -16.34 -22.62
N ARG A 521 -18.76 -16.66 -21.72
CA ARG A 521 -19.87 -15.76 -21.36
C ARG A 521 -19.39 -14.48 -20.68
N LEU A 522 -18.52 -14.58 -19.66
CA LEU A 522 -17.98 -13.43 -18.91
C LEU A 522 -17.12 -12.53 -19.80
N LEU A 523 -16.38 -13.12 -20.73
CA LEU A 523 -15.56 -12.41 -21.71
C LEU A 523 -16.38 -11.97 -22.94
N GLY A 524 -17.69 -12.24 -23.01
CA GLY A 524 -18.53 -11.88 -24.15
C GLY A 524 -18.01 -12.40 -25.50
N ALA A 525 -17.31 -13.53 -25.50
CA ALA A 525 -16.62 -14.08 -26.66
C ALA A 525 -17.31 -15.35 -27.15
N LYS A 526 -17.42 -15.51 -28.47
CA LYS A 526 -17.97 -16.74 -29.09
C LYS A 526 -16.94 -17.87 -29.17
N GLU A 527 -15.65 -17.52 -29.24
CA GLU A 527 -14.51 -18.42 -29.33
C GLU A 527 -13.49 -18.07 -28.23
N LYS A 528 -12.58 -19.00 -27.91
CA LYS A 528 -11.61 -18.83 -26.81
C LYS A 528 -10.67 -17.65 -27.13
N PRO A 529 -10.74 -16.53 -26.39
CA PRO A 529 -9.78 -15.44 -26.56
C PRO A 529 -8.44 -15.73 -25.86
N PHE A 530 -8.42 -16.74 -24.98
CA PHE A 530 -7.23 -17.22 -24.26
C PHE A 530 -6.63 -18.44 -24.97
N THR A 531 -5.30 -18.58 -24.88
CA THR A 531 -4.54 -19.66 -25.51
C THR A 531 -4.54 -20.94 -24.69
N ALA A 532 -4.55 -20.83 -23.36
CA ALA A 532 -4.50 -21.96 -22.46
C ALA A 532 -5.28 -21.69 -21.17
N ILE A 533 -5.77 -22.77 -20.55
CA ILE A 533 -6.19 -22.79 -19.15
C ILE A 533 -5.08 -23.50 -18.38
N GLY A 534 -4.48 -22.81 -17.42
CA GLY A 534 -3.49 -23.33 -16.51
C GLY A 534 -4.13 -24.11 -15.35
N PRO A 535 -3.55 -24.04 -14.13
CA PRO A 535 -4.12 -24.70 -12.96
C PRO A 535 -5.58 -24.32 -12.71
N ILE A 536 -6.37 -25.30 -12.27
CA ILE A 536 -7.77 -25.12 -11.85
C ILE A 536 -7.89 -25.56 -10.39
N TYR A 537 -8.28 -24.64 -9.52
CA TYR A 537 -8.58 -24.88 -8.12
C TYR A 537 -10.09 -25.07 -7.96
N PHE A 538 -10.54 -26.30 -8.23
CA PHE A 538 -11.96 -26.66 -8.29
C PHE A 538 -12.74 -26.29 -7.02
N GLU A 539 -12.18 -26.58 -5.85
CA GLU A 539 -12.80 -26.32 -4.54
C GLU A 539 -13.02 -24.83 -4.26
N TYR A 540 -12.25 -23.96 -4.91
CA TYR A 540 -12.33 -22.50 -4.75
C TYR A 540 -12.95 -21.80 -5.95
N GLY A 541 -13.38 -22.54 -6.97
CA GLY A 541 -13.93 -21.95 -8.18
C GLY A 541 -12.98 -20.94 -8.80
N SER A 542 -11.70 -21.32 -8.92
CA SER A 542 -10.69 -20.45 -9.48
C SER A 542 -9.77 -21.18 -10.45
N LEU A 543 -9.21 -20.44 -11.39
CA LEU A 543 -8.35 -20.97 -12.43
C LEU A 543 -7.45 -19.87 -12.99
N VAL A 544 -6.49 -20.27 -13.81
CA VAL A 544 -5.63 -19.34 -14.56
C VAL A 544 -5.90 -19.50 -16.05
N ILE A 545 -6.02 -18.39 -16.77
CA ILE A 545 -6.02 -18.37 -18.24
C ILE A 545 -4.86 -17.53 -18.78
N THR A 546 -4.26 -17.97 -19.88
CA THR A 546 -3.15 -17.25 -20.53
C THR A 546 -3.62 -16.68 -21.86
N PHE A 547 -3.19 -15.46 -22.19
CA PHE A 547 -3.48 -14.81 -23.47
C PHE A 547 -2.21 -14.69 -24.32
N ASN A 548 -2.38 -14.63 -25.64
CA ASN A 548 -1.29 -14.40 -26.60
C ASN A 548 -0.84 -12.93 -26.68
N THR A 549 -1.66 -11.98 -26.21
CA THR A 549 -1.37 -10.55 -26.31
C THR A 549 -1.76 -9.78 -25.05
N ALA A 550 -0.96 -8.78 -24.71
CA ALA A 550 -1.19 -7.80 -23.65
C ALA A 550 -2.57 -7.16 -23.71
N LYS A 551 -3.03 -6.83 -24.93
CA LYS A 551 -4.33 -6.19 -25.17
C LYS A 551 -5.49 -7.14 -24.89
N ALA A 552 -5.39 -8.41 -25.30
CA ALA A 552 -6.40 -9.41 -24.99
C ALA A 552 -6.47 -9.69 -23.48
N ALA A 553 -5.32 -9.82 -22.82
CA ALA A 553 -5.28 -9.93 -21.36
C ALA A 553 -5.82 -8.68 -20.67
N THR A 554 -5.44 -7.47 -21.08
CA THR A 554 -5.95 -6.24 -20.47
C THR A 554 -7.46 -6.11 -20.65
N THR A 555 -7.98 -6.43 -21.83
CA THR A 555 -9.44 -6.50 -22.06
C THR A 555 -10.09 -7.55 -21.17
N ALA A 556 -9.45 -8.71 -21.04
CA ALA A 556 -9.87 -9.74 -20.11
C ALA A 556 -9.72 -9.32 -18.65
N VAL A 557 -8.85 -8.35 -18.31
CA VAL A 557 -8.59 -7.90 -16.93
C VAL A 557 -9.39 -6.74 -16.45
N GLN A 558 -9.73 -5.84 -17.38
CA GLN A 558 -10.92 -5.03 -17.23
C GLN A 558 -12.15 -5.90 -16.95
N ARG A 559 -12.09 -7.20 -17.27
CA ARG A 559 -13.09 -8.21 -16.88
C ARG A 559 -12.69 -9.09 -15.67
N LEU A 560 -11.41 -9.48 -15.43
CA LEU A 560 -10.91 -10.55 -14.50
C LEU A 560 -9.38 -10.48 -14.17
N GLN A 561 -8.88 -10.70 -12.95
CA GLN A 561 -7.56 -10.20 -12.43
C GLN A 561 -6.28 -11.08 -12.59
N ASN A 562 -5.07 -10.63 -12.16
CA ASN A 562 -3.72 -10.89 -12.75
C ASN A 562 -2.61 -11.62 -11.91
N SER A 563 -1.44 -11.94 -12.53
CA SER A 563 -0.19 -12.47 -11.89
C SER A 563 1.17 -12.10 -12.58
N PRO A 564 2.34 -12.14 -11.86
CA PRO A 564 3.75 -11.98 -12.34
C PRO A 564 4.81 -13.08 -11.93
N HIS A 565 6.14 -12.90 -12.17
CA HIS A 565 7.26 -13.92 -12.15
C HIS A 565 8.68 -13.56 -11.55
N MET A 566 9.41 -14.64 -11.14
CA MET A 566 10.86 -15.02 -10.96
C MET A 566 11.95 -14.21 -10.18
N LEU A 567 12.69 -14.91 -9.28
CA LEU A 567 13.59 -14.36 -8.23
C LEU A 567 15.06 -14.88 -8.14
N SER A 568 15.87 -14.20 -7.30
CA SER A 568 17.29 -14.47 -6.91
C SER A 568 17.44 -15.34 -5.62
N PRO A 569 18.56 -16.07 -5.40
CA PRO A 569 18.69 -17.10 -4.35
C PRO A 569 18.84 -16.64 -2.88
N ASP A 570 19.36 -15.44 -2.60
CA ASP A 570 19.77 -15.02 -1.24
C ASP A 570 18.66 -14.32 -0.43
N CYS A 571 17.42 -14.32 -0.94
CA CYS A 571 16.27 -13.65 -0.35
C CYS A 571 15.14 -14.64 -0.10
N GLU A 572 14.51 -14.57 1.07
CA GLU A 572 13.26 -15.25 1.37
C GLU A 572 12.15 -14.19 1.45
N PRO A 573 11.61 -13.72 0.31
CA PRO A 573 10.64 -12.63 0.32
C PRO A 573 9.43 -13.01 1.18
N LEU A 574 8.83 -12.01 1.81
CA LEU A 574 7.59 -12.19 2.55
C LEU A 574 6.38 -12.05 1.63
N LEU A 575 5.46 -13.02 1.65
CA LEU A 575 4.11 -12.88 1.13
C LEU A 575 3.19 -12.43 2.29
N VAL A 576 2.61 -11.26 2.17
CA VAL A 576 1.69 -10.70 3.17
C VAL A 576 0.25 -10.85 2.69
N LEU A 577 -0.56 -11.56 3.47
CA LEU A 577 -1.98 -11.85 3.17
C LEU A 577 -2.84 -11.18 4.24
N VAL A 578 -3.57 -10.11 3.89
CA VAL A 578 -4.35 -9.32 4.84
C VAL A 578 -5.83 -9.52 4.65
N ASN A 579 -6.54 -9.99 5.68
CA ASN A 579 -7.99 -9.97 5.72
C ASN A 579 -8.48 -8.62 6.27
N VAL A 580 -8.76 -7.67 5.37
CA VAL A 580 -9.16 -6.30 5.73
C VAL A 580 -10.47 -6.22 6.52
N LYS A 581 -11.33 -7.25 6.44
CA LYS A 581 -12.59 -7.34 7.20
C LYS A 581 -12.40 -7.82 8.64
N SER A 582 -11.28 -8.46 8.96
CA SER A 582 -11.02 -8.96 10.32
C SER A 582 -10.72 -7.82 11.30
N GLY A 583 -11.16 -7.97 12.55
CA GLY A 583 -10.71 -7.13 13.68
C GLY A 583 -11.23 -5.70 13.72
N GLY A 584 -12.44 -5.44 13.21
CA GLY A 584 -13.02 -4.09 13.23
C GLY A 584 -12.38 -3.14 12.21
N CYS A 585 -12.07 -3.65 11.01
CA CYS A 585 -11.52 -2.88 9.88
C CYS A 585 -10.09 -2.33 10.08
N GLN A 586 -9.34 -2.82 11.06
CA GLN A 586 -7.93 -2.45 11.26
C GLN A 586 -7.02 -2.89 10.10
N GLY A 587 -7.43 -3.92 9.34
CA GLY A 587 -6.62 -4.45 8.23
C GLY A 587 -6.40 -3.45 7.08
N GLY A 588 -7.25 -2.43 6.93
CA GLY A 588 -7.12 -1.39 5.90
C GLY A 588 -5.89 -0.48 6.10
N GLU A 589 -5.59 -0.08 7.33
CA GLU A 589 -4.38 0.71 7.61
C GLU A 589 -3.12 -0.16 7.63
N LEU A 590 -3.26 -1.42 8.05
CA LEU A 590 -2.16 -2.38 8.08
C LEU A 590 -1.68 -2.73 6.66
N ILE A 591 -2.59 -2.97 5.71
CA ILE A 591 -2.23 -3.28 4.32
C ILE A 591 -1.50 -2.11 3.66
N LYS A 592 -1.96 -0.86 3.87
CA LYS A 592 -1.27 0.35 3.40
C LYS A 592 0.13 0.45 3.99
N SER A 593 0.26 0.23 5.30
CA SER A 593 1.55 0.28 5.99
C SER A 593 2.55 -0.75 5.44
N PHE A 594 2.12 -1.98 5.18
CA PHE A 594 2.99 -2.98 4.57
C PHE A 594 3.36 -2.64 3.12
N ARG A 595 2.45 -2.08 2.31
CA ARG A 595 2.79 -1.59 0.95
C ARG A 595 3.81 -0.46 0.96
N ARG A 596 3.81 0.38 2.00
CA ARG A 596 4.81 1.44 2.21
C ARG A 596 6.17 0.85 2.55
N LEU A 597 6.22 -0.14 3.44
CA LEU A 597 7.46 -0.73 3.97
C LEU A 597 8.09 -1.79 3.07
N LEU A 598 7.29 -2.55 2.31
CA LEU A 598 7.74 -3.63 1.44
C LEU A 598 7.60 -3.23 -0.04
N ASN A 599 7.96 -4.15 -0.94
CA ASN A 599 7.50 -4.07 -2.31
C ASN A 599 5.97 -4.27 -2.31
N PRO A 600 5.17 -3.37 -2.90
CA PRO A 600 3.71 -3.48 -2.84
C PRO A 600 3.16 -4.77 -3.46
N PHE A 601 3.91 -5.43 -4.35
CA PHE A 601 3.56 -6.75 -4.92
C PHE A 601 3.78 -7.93 -3.97
N GLN A 602 4.26 -7.68 -2.75
CA GLN A 602 4.28 -8.66 -1.66
C GLN A 602 2.97 -8.69 -0.87
N VAL A 603 2.07 -7.72 -1.07
CA VAL A 603 0.97 -7.44 -0.13
C VAL A 603 -0.38 -7.59 -0.81
N PHE A 604 -1.17 -8.58 -0.37
CA PHE A 604 -2.44 -8.96 -0.96
C PHE A 604 -3.58 -8.81 0.04
N ASP A 605 -4.73 -8.35 -0.45
CA ASP A 605 -6.00 -8.33 0.27
C ASP A 605 -6.74 -9.65 -0.01
N VAL A 606 -6.86 -10.54 0.98
CA VAL A 606 -7.52 -11.84 0.77
C VAL A 606 -9.02 -11.72 0.55
N VAL A 607 -9.64 -10.59 0.89
CA VAL A 607 -11.04 -10.33 0.55
C VAL A 607 -11.21 -10.15 -0.97
N LYS A 608 -10.13 -9.77 -1.67
CA LYS A 608 -10.08 -9.52 -3.12
C LYS A 608 -9.40 -10.67 -3.87
N GLY A 609 -10.08 -11.81 -3.95
CA GLY A 609 -9.63 -12.97 -4.73
C GLY A 609 -9.05 -14.12 -3.91
N GLY A 610 -9.00 -14.00 -2.58
CA GLY A 610 -8.52 -15.05 -1.69
C GLY A 610 -6.99 -15.17 -1.60
N PRO A 611 -6.48 -16.06 -0.73
CA PRO A 611 -5.06 -16.34 -0.57
C PRO A 611 -4.38 -16.86 -1.85
N LEU A 612 -5.11 -17.60 -2.69
CA LEU A 612 -4.59 -18.28 -3.88
C LEU A 612 -3.92 -17.33 -4.89
N VAL A 613 -4.36 -16.07 -4.99
CA VAL A 613 -3.74 -15.08 -5.87
C VAL A 613 -2.28 -14.85 -5.47
N GLY A 614 -2.04 -14.56 -4.19
CA GLY A 614 -0.69 -14.33 -3.67
C GLY A 614 0.17 -15.59 -3.74
N LEU A 615 -0.41 -16.75 -3.43
CA LEU A 615 0.28 -18.04 -3.54
C LEU A 615 0.66 -18.35 -5.00
N TYR A 616 -0.22 -18.08 -5.94
CA TYR A 616 0.05 -18.23 -7.36
C TYR A 616 1.18 -17.29 -7.80
N VAL A 617 1.16 -16.02 -7.40
CA VAL A 617 2.26 -15.06 -7.68
C VAL A 617 3.59 -15.58 -7.14
N PHE A 618 3.60 -16.21 -5.96
CA PHE A 618 4.80 -16.72 -5.30
C PHE A 618 5.19 -18.15 -5.70
N ARG A 619 4.41 -18.85 -6.55
CA ARG A 619 4.59 -20.29 -6.84
C ARG A 619 5.98 -20.67 -7.34
N ASN A 620 6.65 -19.79 -8.07
CA ASN A 620 7.98 -20.06 -8.63
C ASN A 620 9.13 -19.73 -7.68
N ILE A 621 8.84 -19.28 -6.46
CA ILE A 621 9.84 -18.87 -5.47
C ILE A 621 10.17 -20.08 -4.60
N PRO A 622 11.43 -20.57 -4.59
CA PRO A 622 11.78 -21.82 -3.90
C PRO A 622 11.79 -21.68 -2.37
N LYS A 623 12.04 -20.47 -1.86
CA LYS A 623 12.04 -20.17 -0.42
C LYS A 623 11.41 -18.79 -0.19
N TYR A 624 10.34 -18.74 0.57
CA TYR A 624 9.67 -17.51 0.97
C TYR A 624 8.92 -17.74 2.28
N LYS A 625 8.59 -16.64 2.98
CA LYS A 625 7.80 -16.68 4.22
C LYS A 625 6.40 -16.12 3.97
N ILE A 626 5.44 -16.45 4.81
CA ILE A 626 4.09 -15.88 4.78
C ILE A 626 3.82 -15.11 6.07
N LEU A 627 3.17 -13.96 5.97
CA LEU A 627 2.54 -13.27 7.10
C LEU A 627 1.04 -13.15 6.82
N ALA A 628 0.23 -13.90 7.56
CA ALA A 628 -1.21 -13.85 7.44
C ALA A 628 -1.81 -12.96 8.54
N CYS A 629 -2.59 -11.94 8.15
CA CYS A 629 -3.23 -11.00 9.07
C CYS A 629 -4.73 -11.30 9.13
N GLY A 630 -5.20 -11.85 10.25
CA GLY A 630 -6.56 -12.36 10.40
C GLY A 630 -6.81 -13.01 11.75
N GLY A 631 -7.96 -13.66 11.90
CA GLY A 631 -8.22 -14.61 12.99
C GLY A 631 -7.90 -16.05 12.60
N ASP A 632 -8.07 -17.00 13.51
CA ASP A 632 -7.75 -18.42 13.28
C ASP A 632 -8.39 -18.98 12.00
N GLY A 633 -9.67 -18.68 11.72
CA GLY A 633 -10.31 -19.10 10.47
C GLY A 633 -9.66 -18.54 9.19
N THR A 634 -9.08 -17.33 9.25
CA THR A 634 -8.28 -16.80 8.12
C THR A 634 -6.96 -17.58 7.99
N ILE A 635 -6.33 -17.96 9.10
CA ILE A 635 -5.10 -18.74 9.07
C ILE A 635 -5.38 -20.15 8.53
N GLY A 636 -6.45 -20.80 9.00
CA GLY A 636 -6.92 -22.08 8.48
C GLY A 636 -7.19 -22.02 6.98
N TRP A 637 -7.84 -20.95 6.49
CA TRP A 637 -8.08 -20.74 5.06
C TRP A 637 -6.78 -20.62 4.25
N VAL A 638 -5.79 -19.86 4.76
CA VAL A 638 -4.46 -19.76 4.12
C VAL A 638 -3.75 -21.11 4.08
N LEU A 639 -3.78 -21.87 5.18
CA LEU A 639 -3.16 -23.20 5.25
C LEU A 639 -3.84 -24.20 4.31
N GLN A 640 -5.17 -24.17 4.19
CA GLN A 640 -5.91 -24.99 3.24
C GLN A 640 -5.54 -24.63 1.79
N CYS A 641 -5.46 -23.33 1.46
CA CYS A 641 -5.02 -22.89 0.13
C CYS A 641 -3.57 -23.35 -0.18
N LEU A 642 -2.68 -23.37 0.83
CA LEU A 642 -1.33 -23.91 0.67
C LEU A 642 -1.34 -25.41 0.37
N ASP A 643 -2.20 -26.19 1.03
CA ASP A 643 -2.29 -27.63 0.79
C ASP A 643 -2.65 -27.95 -0.67
N ILE A 644 -3.49 -27.11 -1.28
CA ILE A 644 -3.89 -27.24 -2.68
C ILE A 644 -2.77 -26.73 -3.60
N ALA A 645 -2.27 -25.52 -3.36
CA ALA A 645 -1.30 -24.87 -4.24
C ALA A 645 0.08 -25.54 -4.26
N LYS A 646 0.43 -26.34 -3.23
CA LYS A 646 1.76 -26.98 -3.11
C LYS A 646 2.14 -27.86 -4.30
N GLN A 647 1.17 -28.40 -5.05
CA GLN A 647 1.45 -29.27 -6.20
C GLN A 647 2.10 -28.48 -7.37
N ASP A 648 1.79 -27.19 -7.49
CA ASP A 648 2.27 -26.31 -8.55
C ASP A 648 3.37 -25.35 -8.09
N ALA A 649 3.81 -25.46 -6.83
CA ALA A 649 4.72 -24.50 -6.19
C ALA A 649 6.13 -25.08 -5.98
N ALA A 650 7.15 -24.27 -6.26
CA ALA A 650 8.55 -24.56 -5.97
C ALA A 650 8.84 -24.64 -4.46
N CYS A 651 8.07 -23.93 -3.62
CA CYS A 651 8.12 -24.04 -2.17
C CYS A 651 6.89 -24.79 -1.65
N PHE A 652 7.07 -26.04 -1.22
CA PHE A 652 5.97 -26.90 -0.77
C PHE A 652 5.41 -26.55 0.62
N SER A 653 6.17 -25.85 1.46
CA SER A 653 5.79 -25.55 2.85
C SER A 653 6.48 -24.27 3.36
N PRO A 654 6.12 -23.09 2.84
CA PRO A 654 6.61 -21.80 3.36
C PRO A 654 6.16 -21.60 4.83
N PRO A 655 7.03 -21.13 5.74
CA PRO A 655 6.64 -20.88 7.12
C PRO A 655 5.71 -19.67 7.24
N CYS A 656 4.63 -19.80 8.02
CA CYS A 656 3.59 -18.77 8.17
C CYS A 656 3.61 -18.10 9.56
N GLY A 657 3.79 -16.79 9.61
CA GLY A 657 3.56 -15.94 10.79
C GLY A 657 2.16 -15.34 10.80
N ILE A 658 1.76 -14.77 11.95
CA ILE A 658 0.39 -14.30 12.18
C ILE A 658 0.39 -12.87 12.72
N VAL A 659 -0.47 -12.01 12.17
CA VAL A 659 -0.93 -10.78 12.84
C VAL A 659 -2.35 -11.01 13.34
N PRO A 660 -2.58 -11.03 14.66
CA PRO A 660 -3.87 -11.47 15.23
C PRO A 660 -4.94 -10.38 15.14
N LEU A 661 -5.72 -10.41 14.05
CA LEU A 661 -6.88 -9.51 13.86
C LEU A 661 -8.20 -10.14 14.34
N GLY A 662 -8.25 -11.43 14.66
CA GLY A 662 -9.48 -12.12 15.10
C GLY A 662 -9.89 -11.86 16.54
N THR A 663 -10.94 -12.56 17.00
CA THR A 663 -11.33 -12.58 18.43
C THR A 663 -10.72 -13.78 19.18
N GLY A 664 -10.73 -14.98 18.56
CA GLY A 664 -10.18 -16.23 19.12
C GLY A 664 -8.65 -16.20 19.20
N ASN A 665 -7.96 -16.04 18.08
CA ASN A 665 -6.50 -15.87 17.99
C ASN A 665 -5.70 -16.89 18.83
N ASP A 666 -6.19 -18.12 18.97
CA ASP A 666 -5.58 -19.11 19.87
C ASP A 666 -4.23 -19.59 19.30
N LEU A 667 -4.14 -19.77 17.98
CA LEU A 667 -2.90 -20.16 17.30
C LEU A 667 -1.82 -19.07 17.41
N SER A 668 -2.20 -17.79 17.31
CA SER A 668 -1.25 -16.68 17.44
C SER A 668 -0.70 -16.54 18.86
N ARG A 669 -1.49 -16.88 19.89
CA ARG A 669 -1.04 -16.90 21.29
C ARG A 669 0.02 -17.96 21.51
N VAL A 670 -0.24 -19.20 21.07
CA VAL A 670 0.73 -20.31 21.19
C VAL A 670 2.02 -20.01 20.43
N LEU A 671 1.91 -19.36 19.27
CA LEU A 671 3.05 -18.91 18.47
C LEU A 671 3.67 -17.58 18.93
N ARG A 672 3.20 -17.02 20.05
CA ARG A 672 3.71 -15.79 20.70
C ARG A 672 3.56 -14.49 19.89
N TRP A 673 2.66 -14.47 18.91
CA TRP A 673 2.27 -13.26 18.19
C TRP A 673 1.24 -12.42 18.96
N GLY A 674 0.78 -12.90 20.11
CA GLY A 674 -0.14 -12.19 21.00
C GLY A 674 -1.61 -12.53 20.72
N GLY A 675 -2.49 -11.99 21.57
CA GLY A 675 -3.94 -12.23 21.48
C GLY A 675 -4.69 -11.28 20.56
N GLY A 676 -4.03 -10.23 20.07
CA GLY A 676 -4.72 -9.21 19.30
C GLY A 676 -3.86 -8.01 18.94
N TYR A 677 -3.87 -7.63 17.66
CA TYR A 677 -3.30 -6.39 17.18
C TYR A 677 -4.13 -5.20 17.69
N THR A 678 -3.50 -4.18 18.27
CA THR A 678 -4.23 -3.01 18.82
C THR A 678 -4.39 -1.88 17.82
N GLY A 679 -3.62 -1.89 16.72
CA GLY A 679 -3.45 -0.74 15.83
C GLY A 679 -2.36 0.23 16.25
N GLU A 680 -1.83 0.10 17.48
CA GLU A 680 -0.77 0.97 18.01
C GLU A 680 0.63 0.40 17.76
N GLU A 681 0.72 -0.91 17.52
CA GLU A 681 1.98 -1.57 17.17
C GLU A 681 2.51 -1.07 15.83
N ASN A 682 3.80 -0.71 15.81
CA ASN A 682 4.49 -0.27 14.60
C ASN A 682 4.65 -1.45 13.62
N PRO A 683 4.08 -1.37 12.40
CA PRO A 683 4.19 -2.44 11.40
C PRO A 683 5.64 -2.81 11.05
N LEU A 684 6.60 -1.89 11.17
CA LEU A 684 8.02 -2.19 10.97
C LEU A 684 8.56 -3.17 12.02
N ASP A 685 8.10 -3.07 13.27
CA ASP A 685 8.55 -3.97 14.34
C ASP A 685 7.95 -5.37 14.18
N ILE A 686 6.72 -5.48 13.67
CA ILE A 686 6.13 -6.76 13.25
C ILE A 686 7.02 -7.43 12.19
N LEU A 687 7.45 -6.68 11.17
CA LEU A 687 8.31 -7.22 10.12
C LEU A 687 9.70 -7.66 10.65
N LYS A 688 10.26 -6.94 11.63
CA LYS A 688 11.49 -7.38 12.31
C LYS A 688 11.26 -8.67 13.10
N ASP A 689 10.15 -8.76 13.82
CA ASP A 689 9.79 -9.97 14.56
C ASP A 689 9.63 -11.17 13.59
N VAL A 690 9.14 -10.97 12.35
CA VAL A 690 9.09 -12.01 11.29
C VAL A 690 10.48 -12.47 10.84
N ILE A 691 11.44 -11.54 10.74
CA ILE A 691 12.83 -11.84 10.39
C ILE A 691 13.50 -12.70 11.48
N GLU A 692 13.22 -12.39 12.75
CA GLU A 692 13.80 -13.03 13.93
C GLU A 692 13.06 -14.30 14.38
N ALA A 693 11.87 -14.56 13.84
CA ALA A 693 11.03 -15.69 14.25
C ALA A 693 11.65 -17.05 13.95
N GLU A 694 11.35 -18.01 14.84
CA GLU A 694 11.75 -19.41 14.74
C GLU A 694 10.75 -20.19 13.86
N GLU A 695 11.25 -21.10 13.02
CA GLU A 695 10.38 -22.06 12.32
C GLU A 695 9.99 -23.22 13.25
N VAL A 696 8.69 -23.38 13.48
CA VAL A 696 8.14 -24.51 14.23
C VAL A 696 7.18 -25.30 13.35
N ARG A 697 6.97 -26.57 13.68
CA ARG A 697 5.96 -27.39 13.00
C ARG A 697 4.61 -27.23 13.69
N LEU A 698 3.54 -27.35 12.92
CA LEU A 698 2.18 -27.50 13.41
C LEU A 698 1.65 -28.83 12.88
N ASP A 699 1.34 -29.74 13.79
CA ASP A 699 0.56 -30.92 13.47
C ASP A 699 -0.87 -30.50 13.11
N ARG A 700 -1.41 -31.13 12.07
CA ARG A 700 -2.76 -30.91 11.59
C ARG A 700 -3.49 -32.25 11.57
N TRP A 701 -4.78 -32.20 11.83
CA TRP A 701 -5.58 -33.38 12.14
C TRP A 701 -6.76 -33.48 11.19
N ALA A 702 -7.06 -34.68 10.74
CA ALA A 702 -8.24 -35.01 9.96
C ALA A 702 -9.37 -35.39 10.91
N VAL A 703 -10.43 -34.60 10.96
CA VAL A 703 -11.68 -34.94 11.66
C VAL A 703 -12.62 -35.52 10.62
N VAL A 704 -12.85 -36.82 10.69
CA VAL A 704 -13.69 -37.59 9.77
C VAL A 704 -15.02 -37.88 10.44
N PHE A 705 -16.11 -37.45 9.83
CA PHE A 705 -17.47 -37.70 10.28
C PHE A 705 -18.09 -38.77 9.39
N HIS A 706 -18.55 -39.87 9.98
CA HIS A 706 -19.32 -40.91 9.32
C HIS A 706 -20.73 -40.91 9.92
N GLU A 707 -21.74 -40.58 9.13
CA GLU A 707 -23.14 -40.62 9.58
C GLU A 707 -23.63 -42.07 9.67
N GLU A 708 -24.43 -42.38 10.70
CA GLU A 708 -25.10 -43.67 10.81
C GLU A 708 -26.19 -43.82 9.75
N GLU A 709 -26.22 -44.96 9.05
CA GLU A 709 -27.23 -45.22 8.02
C GLU A 709 -28.62 -45.22 8.68
N ARG A 710 -29.47 -44.25 8.31
CA ARG A 710 -30.88 -44.25 8.71
C ARG A 710 -31.54 -45.51 8.14
N THR A 711 -31.66 -46.55 8.96
CA THR A 711 -32.59 -47.65 8.67
C THR A 711 -33.97 -47.01 8.52
N GLN A 712 -34.48 -46.91 7.30
CA GLN A 712 -35.86 -46.45 7.10
C GLN A 712 -36.75 -47.38 7.95
N PRO A 713 -37.60 -46.85 8.84
CA PRO A 713 -38.52 -47.69 9.57
C PRO A 713 -39.38 -48.43 8.54
N PRO A 714 -39.66 -49.74 8.73
CA PRO A 714 -40.38 -50.52 7.75
C PRO A 714 -41.71 -49.82 7.48
N THR A 715 -41.89 -49.33 6.25
CA THR A 715 -43.13 -48.70 5.81
C THR A 715 -44.20 -49.79 5.74
N THR A 716 -44.92 -49.97 6.86
CA THR A 716 -46.25 -50.60 6.87
C THR A 716 -47.25 -49.68 6.19
N SER A 717 -47.15 -49.58 4.87
CA SER A 717 -48.21 -49.11 4.00
C SER A 717 -47.83 -49.48 2.58
N GLY A 718 -48.45 -50.54 2.08
CA GLY A 718 -48.30 -51.07 0.73
C GLY A 718 -48.82 -50.12 -0.35
N VAL A 719 -48.14 -48.99 -0.51
CA VAL A 719 -48.23 -48.17 -1.71
C VAL A 719 -47.07 -48.59 -2.61
N GLN A 720 -47.41 -49.22 -3.73
CA GLN A 720 -46.44 -49.64 -4.75
C GLN A 720 -45.56 -48.45 -5.16
N PRO A 721 -44.22 -48.60 -5.17
CA PRO A 721 -43.34 -47.55 -5.67
C PRO A 721 -43.57 -47.38 -7.17
N SER A 722 -43.81 -46.14 -7.59
CA SER A 722 -43.76 -45.74 -9.00
C SER A 722 -42.35 -46.02 -9.57
N PRO A 723 -42.19 -46.53 -10.80
CA PRO A 723 -40.89 -46.98 -11.32
C PRO A 723 -39.84 -45.89 -11.59
N ASP A 724 -40.13 -44.61 -11.37
CA ASP A 724 -39.27 -43.51 -11.82
C ASP A 724 -38.37 -42.87 -10.74
N ASN A 725 -38.30 -43.44 -9.53
CA ASN A 725 -37.23 -43.07 -8.61
C ASN A 725 -36.12 -44.11 -8.70
N ASP A 726 -35.21 -43.85 -9.64
CA ASP A 726 -33.88 -44.46 -9.69
C ASP A 726 -33.36 -44.60 -8.25
N GLN A 727 -32.98 -45.84 -7.93
CA GLN A 727 -32.21 -46.15 -6.73
C GLN A 727 -30.97 -45.27 -6.75
N ILE A 728 -31.01 -44.16 -6.02
CA ILE A 728 -29.81 -43.46 -5.60
C ILE A 728 -29.09 -44.50 -4.74
N MET A 729 -28.17 -45.24 -5.35
CA MET A 729 -27.22 -46.07 -4.62
C MET A 729 -26.51 -45.13 -3.66
N ASN A 730 -26.78 -45.25 -2.36
CA ASN A 730 -26.06 -44.53 -1.32
C ASN A 730 -24.57 -44.91 -1.44
N ASN A 731 -23.75 -44.02 -2.01
CA ASN A 731 -22.32 -44.23 -2.05
C ASN A 731 -21.77 -44.00 -0.62
N PRO A 732 -21.02 -44.92 -0.01
CA PRO A 732 -20.43 -44.73 1.32
C PRO A 732 -19.57 -43.44 1.43
N GLU A 733 -19.04 -42.96 0.30
CA GLU A 733 -18.33 -41.69 0.21
C GLU A 733 -19.22 -40.47 0.51
N ASP A 734 -20.51 -40.52 0.19
CA ASP A 734 -21.45 -39.41 0.45
C ASP A 734 -21.79 -39.27 1.95
N GLN A 735 -21.63 -40.34 2.73
CA GLN A 735 -21.87 -40.35 4.18
C GLN A 735 -20.64 -39.94 5.00
N THR A 736 -19.50 -39.72 4.34
CA THR A 736 -18.23 -39.40 4.99
C THR A 736 -17.81 -37.98 4.66
N SER A 737 -17.68 -37.11 5.67
CA SER A 737 -17.10 -35.78 5.50
C SER A 737 -15.81 -35.64 6.31
N MET A 738 -14.88 -34.82 5.84
CA MET A 738 -13.58 -34.64 6.46
C MET A 738 -13.21 -33.16 6.57
N ILE A 739 -12.83 -32.72 7.77
CA ILE A 739 -12.38 -31.36 8.06
C ILE A 739 -10.96 -31.41 8.60
N ILE A 740 -10.10 -30.49 8.16
CA ILE A 740 -8.76 -30.35 8.72
C ILE A 740 -8.79 -29.41 9.93
N MET A 741 -8.48 -29.95 11.10
CA MET A 741 -8.36 -29.23 12.36
C MET A 741 -6.91 -28.80 12.61
N ASN A 742 -6.73 -27.54 13.02
CA ASN A 742 -5.44 -26.92 13.35
C ASN A 742 -5.33 -26.60 14.85
N ASN A 743 -6.44 -26.32 15.52
CA ASN A 743 -6.48 -25.82 16.88
C ASN A 743 -7.11 -26.83 17.84
N TYR A 744 -8.41 -27.11 17.69
CA TYR A 744 -9.15 -27.99 18.59
C TYR A 744 -10.51 -28.39 18.03
N PHE A 745 -11.04 -29.49 18.58
CA PHE A 745 -12.39 -29.99 18.37
C PHE A 745 -13.16 -29.91 19.70
N GLY A 746 -14.45 -29.58 19.65
CA GLY A 746 -15.33 -29.61 20.81
C GLY A 746 -16.63 -30.35 20.51
N ILE A 747 -17.16 -31.08 21.50
CA ILE A 747 -18.50 -31.68 21.49
C ILE A 747 -19.20 -31.38 22.82
N GLY A 748 -20.49 -31.07 22.77
CA GLY A 748 -21.30 -30.77 23.95
C GLY A 748 -21.31 -29.28 24.31
N ILE A 749 -21.24 -28.94 25.60
CA ILE A 749 -21.50 -27.57 26.10
C ILE A 749 -20.64 -26.47 25.47
N ASP A 750 -19.37 -26.73 25.17
CA ASP A 750 -18.49 -25.77 24.49
C ASP A 750 -19.03 -25.45 23.08
N ALA A 751 -19.23 -26.50 22.29
CA ALA A 751 -19.75 -26.39 20.93
C ALA A 751 -21.15 -25.76 20.88
N ASP A 752 -22.01 -26.03 21.86
CA ASP A 752 -23.35 -25.42 21.95
C ASP A 752 -23.27 -23.90 22.22
N VAL A 753 -22.37 -23.47 23.10
CA VAL A 753 -22.10 -22.04 23.32
C VAL A 753 -21.53 -21.40 22.04
N CYS A 754 -20.62 -22.09 21.36
CA CYS A 754 -20.06 -21.66 20.08
C CYS A 754 -21.14 -21.51 19.01
N LEU A 755 -22.05 -22.49 18.89
CA LEU A 755 -23.15 -22.50 17.92
C LEU A 755 -24.12 -21.34 18.14
N GLN A 756 -24.52 -21.07 19.38
CA GLN A 756 -25.37 -19.91 19.67
C GLN A 756 -24.68 -18.58 19.38
N PHE A 757 -23.37 -18.48 19.65
CA PHE A 757 -22.60 -17.30 19.30
C PHE A 757 -22.56 -17.10 17.78
N HIS A 758 -22.28 -18.17 17.03
CA HIS A 758 -22.26 -18.17 15.57
C HIS A 758 -23.61 -17.72 14.99
N ASN A 759 -24.72 -18.32 15.43
CA ASN A 759 -26.07 -17.96 14.98
C ASN A 759 -26.41 -16.48 15.25
N LYS A 760 -26.01 -15.95 16.42
CA LYS A 760 -26.21 -14.51 16.73
C LYS A 760 -25.34 -13.60 15.85
N ARG A 761 -24.10 -14.02 15.56
CA ARG A 761 -23.16 -13.31 14.69
C ARG A 761 -23.68 -13.27 13.26
N ASP A 762 -24.13 -14.40 12.74
CA ASP A 762 -24.62 -14.53 11.37
C ASP A 762 -25.93 -13.74 11.14
N ALA A 763 -26.78 -13.67 12.16
CA ALA A 763 -27.99 -12.85 12.11
C ALA A 763 -27.72 -11.32 12.16
N ASN A 764 -26.58 -10.87 12.71
CA ASN A 764 -26.27 -9.45 12.90
C ASN A 764 -24.77 -9.15 12.76
N PRO A 765 -24.12 -9.46 11.62
CA PRO A 765 -22.66 -9.40 11.49
C PRO A 765 -22.06 -8.02 11.81
N GLU A 766 -22.81 -6.95 11.57
CA GLU A 766 -22.42 -5.56 11.86
C GLU A 766 -22.21 -5.29 13.36
N LYS A 767 -22.92 -6.00 14.25
CA LYS A 767 -22.78 -5.86 15.71
C LYS A 767 -21.54 -6.56 16.26
N PHE A 768 -20.97 -7.51 15.53
CA PHE A 768 -19.88 -8.38 15.98
C PHE A 768 -18.49 -7.93 15.49
N SER A 769 -18.34 -6.64 15.19
CA SER A 769 -17.07 -6.05 14.77
C SER A 769 -16.08 -5.79 15.91
N SER A 770 -16.57 -5.65 17.15
CA SER A 770 -15.76 -5.39 18.34
C SER A 770 -15.37 -6.68 19.06
N ARG A 771 -14.07 -6.92 19.25
CA ARG A 771 -13.56 -8.10 19.98
C ARG A 771 -14.04 -8.14 21.43
N LEU A 772 -14.07 -7.00 22.12
CA LEU A 772 -14.56 -6.92 23.50
C LEU A 772 -16.05 -7.29 23.55
N PHE A 773 -16.85 -6.74 22.63
CA PHE A 773 -18.26 -7.08 22.52
C PHE A 773 -18.46 -8.58 22.24
N ASN A 774 -17.69 -9.15 21.31
CA ASN A 774 -17.73 -10.57 20.99
C ASN A 774 -17.44 -11.44 22.21
N LYS A 775 -16.38 -11.12 22.98
CA LYS A 775 -16.07 -11.81 24.24
C LYS A 775 -17.21 -11.71 25.25
N THR A 776 -17.81 -10.53 25.41
CA THR A 776 -18.98 -10.35 26.29
C THR A 776 -20.17 -11.19 25.85
N GLN A 777 -20.40 -11.35 24.53
CA GLN A 777 -21.48 -12.21 24.03
C GLN A 777 -21.25 -13.69 24.38
N TYR A 778 -20.03 -14.19 24.24
CA TYR A 778 -19.68 -15.56 24.68
C TYR A 778 -20.02 -15.79 26.16
N VAL A 779 -19.63 -14.84 27.04
CA VAL A 779 -19.95 -14.92 28.48
C VAL A 779 -21.46 -14.92 28.72
N LYS A 780 -22.21 -14.03 28.05
CA LYS A 780 -23.67 -13.96 28.18
C LYS A 780 -24.37 -15.25 27.75
N ILE A 781 -23.93 -15.84 26.65
CA ILE A 781 -24.47 -17.09 26.13
C ILE A 781 -24.16 -18.24 27.09
N GLY A 782 -22.92 -18.34 27.58
CA GLY A 782 -22.54 -19.31 28.60
C GLY A 782 -23.45 -19.21 29.83
N LEU A 783 -23.67 -18.00 30.37
CA LEU A 783 -24.59 -17.81 31.50
C LEU A 783 -26.03 -18.22 31.16
N GLN A 784 -26.53 -17.89 29.98
CA GLN A 784 -27.86 -18.29 29.53
C GLN A 784 -28.02 -19.82 29.51
N LYS A 785 -27.02 -20.55 28.99
CA LYS A 785 -26.99 -22.02 28.97
C LYS A 785 -26.96 -22.63 30.36
N ALA A 786 -26.21 -22.04 31.29
CA ALA A 786 -26.13 -22.52 32.67
C ALA A 786 -27.50 -22.53 33.39
N PHE A 787 -28.35 -21.54 33.10
CA PHE A 787 -29.62 -21.33 33.82
C PHE A 787 -30.87 -21.84 33.11
N PHE A 788 -30.92 -21.89 31.77
CA PHE A 788 -32.17 -22.11 31.04
C PHE A 788 -32.18 -23.31 30.07
N GLU A 789 -31.03 -23.76 29.56
CA GLU A 789 -30.96 -24.76 28.47
C GLU A 789 -29.85 -25.79 28.71
N ARG A 790 -30.19 -26.94 29.33
CA ARG A 790 -29.25 -28.06 29.57
C ARG A 790 -29.38 -29.16 28.51
N THR A 791 -29.27 -28.79 27.24
CA THR A 791 -29.29 -29.68 26.06
C THR A 791 -28.25 -30.80 26.15
N CYS A 792 -27.07 -30.51 26.71
CA CYS A 792 -25.92 -31.42 26.73
C CYS A 792 -25.79 -32.27 28.01
N LYS A 793 -26.87 -32.39 28.81
CA LYS A 793 -26.84 -33.12 30.07
C LYS A 793 -26.46 -34.59 29.86
N ASP A 794 -25.69 -35.14 30.81
CA ASP A 794 -25.32 -36.57 30.87
C ASP A 794 -24.59 -37.05 29.60
N LEU A 795 -23.87 -36.16 28.89
CA LEU A 795 -23.11 -36.50 27.68
C LEU A 795 -22.24 -37.75 27.86
N TRP A 796 -21.59 -37.89 29.02
CA TRP A 796 -20.76 -39.05 29.37
C TRP A 796 -21.45 -40.42 29.33
N LYS A 797 -22.79 -40.48 29.41
CA LYS A 797 -23.59 -41.72 29.27
C LYS A 797 -24.07 -41.96 27.85
N ARG A 798 -23.94 -40.96 26.98
CA ARG A 798 -24.64 -40.85 25.70
C ARG A 798 -23.69 -40.93 24.50
N ILE A 799 -22.38 -40.88 24.76
CA ILE A 799 -21.33 -41.05 23.77
C ILE A 799 -20.31 -42.06 24.27
N GLU A 800 -19.61 -42.70 23.34
CA GLU A 800 -18.50 -43.60 23.63
C GLU A 800 -17.21 -42.95 23.14
N LEU A 801 -16.14 -42.99 23.96
CA LEU A 801 -14.83 -42.45 23.62
C LEU A 801 -13.82 -43.58 23.53
N GLU A 802 -13.07 -43.64 22.44
CA GLU A 802 -11.94 -44.52 22.24
C GLU A 802 -10.70 -43.68 21.89
N VAL A 803 -9.58 -43.95 22.58
CA VAL A 803 -8.30 -43.27 22.35
C VAL A 803 -7.23 -44.33 22.10
N ASP A 804 -6.56 -44.25 20.96
CA ASP A 804 -5.54 -45.20 20.50
C ASP A 804 -5.99 -46.68 20.61
N GLY A 805 -7.23 -46.98 20.21
CA GLY A 805 -7.79 -48.33 20.26
C GLY A 805 -8.38 -48.74 21.61
N ARG A 806 -8.29 -47.89 22.64
CA ARG A 806 -8.75 -48.20 24.01
C ARG A 806 -10.00 -47.41 24.33
N VAL A 807 -11.06 -48.12 24.70
CA VAL A 807 -12.29 -47.51 25.23
C VAL A 807 -11.98 -46.84 26.56
N ILE A 808 -12.36 -45.57 26.68
CA ILE A 808 -12.14 -44.73 27.86
C ILE A 808 -13.46 -44.55 28.60
N GLU A 809 -13.47 -44.90 29.88
CA GLU A 809 -14.61 -44.61 30.76
C GLU A 809 -14.66 -43.10 31.06
N LEU A 810 -15.76 -42.45 30.67
CA LEU A 810 -15.91 -41.01 30.81
C LEU A 810 -16.35 -40.63 32.23
N PRO A 811 -15.74 -39.60 32.86
CA PRO A 811 -16.25 -39.03 34.10
C PRO A 811 -17.56 -38.26 33.87
N ASN A 812 -18.24 -37.81 34.93
CA ASN A 812 -19.47 -37.03 34.83
C ASN A 812 -19.24 -35.67 34.13
N ILE A 813 -19.39 -35.65 32.81
CA ILE A 813 -19.14 -34.47 31.96
C ILE A 813 -20.31 -34.16 31.03
N GLU A 814 -20.41 -32.89 30.65
CA GLU A 814 -21.38 -32.35 29.68
C GLU A 814 -20.70 -31.85 28.38
N GLY A 815 -19.37 -31.95 28.29
CA GLY A 815 -18.63 -31.65 27.08
C GLY A 815 -17.21 -32.23 27.08
N ILE A 816 -16.67 -32.44 25.88
CA ILE A 816 -15.28 -32.85 25.63
C ILE A 816 -14.65 -31.81 24.70
N ILE A 817 -13.43 -31.39 25.03
CA ILE A 817 -12.57 -30.57 24.18
C ILE A 817 -11.31 -31.37 23.88
N ILE A 818 -11.01 -31.53 22.60
CA ILE A 818 -9.81 -32.22 22.10
C ILE A 818 -8.87 -31.16 21.55
N LEU A 819 -7.72 -30.98 22.20
CA LEU A 819 -6.79 -29.90 21.91
C LEU A 819 -5.60 -30.41 21.09
N ASN A 820 -5.24 -29.66 20.03
CA ASN A 820 -3.91 -29.69 19.43
C ASN A 820 -3.03 -28.53 19.96
N LEU A 821 -3.68 -27.50 20.52
CA LEU A 821 -3.04 -26.31 21.08
C LEU A 821 -3.42 -26.14 22.55
N LEU A 822 -2.46 -25.77 23.39
CA LEU A 822 -2.71 -25.34 24.78
C LEU A 822 -3.31 -23.91 24.86
N SER A 823 -4.24 -23.60 23.95
CA SER A 823 -4.98 -22.35 23.91
C SER A 823 -6.34 -22.61 23.28
N TRP A 824 -7.40 -22.23 23.99
CA TRP A 824 -8.78 -22.41 23.59
C TRP A 824 -9.61 -21.20 24.04
N GLY A 825 -10.67 -20.90 23.31
CA GLY A 825 -11.69 -19.95 23.75
C GLY A 825 -11.16 -18.54 24.00
N SER A 826 -10.27 -18.04 23.14
CA SER A 826 -9.61 -16.73 23.26
C SER A 826 -8.46 -16.65 24.27
N GLY A 827 -7.74 -17.75 24.49
CA GLY A 827 -6.51 -17.76 25.30
C GLY A 827 -6.58 -18.46 26.66
N ALA A 828 -7.66 -19.19 26.96
CA ALA A 828 -7.71 -20.05 28.13
C ALA A 828 -6.96 -21.36 27.84
N ASN A 829 -6.57 -22.08 28.90
CA ASN A 829 -5.87 -23.37 28.79
C ASN A 829 -6.69 -24.44 29.53
N PRO A 830 -7.57 -25.19 28.84
CA PRO A 830 -8.38 -26.23 29.45
C PRO A 830 -7.57 -27.40 30.02
N TRP A 831 -6.35 -27.64 29.53
CA TRP A 831 -5.47 -28.69 30.06
C TRP A 831 -4.86 -28.31 31.41
N GLY A 832 -4.65 -27.02 31.69
CA GLY A 832 -4.04 -26.51 32.91
C GLY A 832 -2.51 -26.44 32.86
N THR A 833 -1.88 -26.12 34.00
CA THR A 833 -0.43 -25.90 34.12
C THR A 833 0.33 -27.18 34.54
N ALA A 834 1.66 -27.15 34.36
CA ALA A 834 2.55 -28.28 34.66
C ALA A 834 2.66 -28.63 36.16
N LYS A 835 2.17 -27.79 37.08
CA LYS A 835 2.20 -28.09 38.53
C LYS A 835 1.36 -29.30 38.92
N GLU A 836 0.57 -29.84 37.99
CA GLU A 836 -0.26 -31.03 38.14
C GLU A 836 0.26 -32.18 37.24
N GLU A 837 1.58 -32.42 37.16
CA GLU A 837 2.18 -33.56 36.44
C GLU A 837 1.64 -34.90 36.98
N GLY A 838 0.53 -35.36 36.39
CA GLY A 838 0.03 -36.72 36.53
C GLY A 838 0.79 -37.68 35.61
N GLN A 839 0.07 -38.62 35.00
CA GLN A 839 0.63 -39.66 34.11
C GLN A 839 0.85 -39.19 32.65
N PHE A 840 0.70 -37.89 32.37
CA PHE A 840 0.63 -37.35 31.00
C PHE A 840 1.93 -36.65 30.58
N GLN A 841 2.23 -36.66 29.28
CA GLN A 841 3.39 -35.98 28.70
C GLN A 841 3.11 -34.48 28.55
N LYS A 842 4.18 -33.65 28.53
CA LYS A 842 4.05 -32.21 28.29
C LYS A 842 3.50 -31.95 26.88
N PRO A 843 2.30 -31.36 26.74
CA PRO A 843 1.69 -31.13 25.43
C PRO A 843 2.44 -30.14 24.57
N THR A 844 2.54 -30.42 23.28
CA THR A 844 3.04 -29.52 22.25
C THR A 844 2.28 -29.70 20.94
N HIS A 845 2.15 -28.65 20.14
CA HIS A 845 1.43 -28.68 18.86
C HIS A 845 2.18 -29.40 17.72
N TYR A 846 3.15 -30.25 18.05
CA TYR A 846 4.03 -30.96 17.11
C TYR A 846 4.53 -32.32 17.64
N ASP A 847 3.99 -32.82 18.75
CA ASP A 847 4.34 -34.14 19.31
C ASP A 847 3.57 -35.30 18.67
N GLY A 848 2.55 -35.01 17.84
CA GLY A 848 1.67 -36.00 17.24
C GLY A 848 0.66 -36.59 18.22
N LEU A 849 0.34 -35.88 19.32
CA LEU A 849 -0.69 -36.23 20.28
C LEU A 849 -1.77 -35.14 20.36
N LEU A 850 -2.95 -35.54 20.82
CA LEU A 850 -4.06 -34.66 21.16
C LEU A 850 -4.40 -34.81 22.63
N GLU A 851 -4.77 -33.71 23.28
CA GLU A 851 -5.22 -33.69 24.67
C GLU A 851 -6.73 -33.77 24.77
N VAL A 852 -7.26 -34.78 25.47
CA VAL A 852 -8.69 -34.94 25.70
C VAL A 852 -9.06 -34.37 27.07
N VAL A 853 -9.88 -33.32 27.06
CA VAL A 853 -10.32 -32.61 28.27
C VAL A 853 -11.82 -32.75 28.45
N GLY A 854 -12.24 -33.23 29.62
CA GLY A 854 -13.64 -33.27 30.03
C GLY A 854 -14.08 -32.01 30.75
N ILE A 855 -15.28 -31.52 30.43
CA ILE A 855 -15.90 -30.35 31.07
C ILE A 855 -17.14 -30.80 31.83
N SER A 856 -17.13 -30.66 33.16
CA SER A 856 -18.21 -31.15 34.03
C SER A 856 -19.54 -30.44 33.76
N ASP A 857 -19.49 -29.13 33.55
CA ASP A 857 -20.65 -28.24 33.45
C ASP A 857 -20.21 -26.84 32.95
N VAL A 858 -21.19 -25.98 32.71
CA VAL A 858 -20.94 -24.60 32.25
C VAL A 858 -20.20 -23.73 33.27
N SER A 859 -20.32 -24.02 34.58
CA SER A 859 -19.55 -23.29 35.60
C SER A 859 -18.06 -23.63 35.52
N ARG A 860 -17.71 -24.89 35.23
CA ARG A 860 -16.34 -25.31 34.91
C ARG A 860 -15.80 -24.59 33.69
N LEU A 861 -16.60 -24.49 32.63
CA LEU A 861 -16.25 -23.73 31.43
C LEU A 861 -15.92 -22.26 31.75
N GLY A 862 -16.73 -21.63 32.59
CA GLY A 862 -16.50 -20.25 33.07
C GLY A 862 -15.21 -20.10 33.89
N LEU A 863 -14.89 -21.08 34.76
CA LEU A 863 -13.65 -21.09 35.54
C LEU A 863 -12.40 -21.28 34.68
N ILE A 864 -12.50 -22.05 33.60
CA ILE A 864 -11.42 -22.22 32.62
C ILE A 864 -11.21 -20.92 31.85
N GLN A 865 -12.29 -20.29 31.38
CA GLN A 865 -12.23 -19.00 30.69
C GLN A 865 -11.63 -17.88 31.55
N SER A 866 -11.89 -17.89 32.87
CA SER A 866 -11.28 -16.96 33.82
C SER A 866 -9.85 -17.34 34.24
N LYS A 867 -9.28 -18.42 33.67
CA LYS A 867 -7.96 -18.97 34.00
C LYS A 867 -7.81 -19.39 35.47
N LEU A 868 -8.91 -19.59 36.20
CA LEU A 868 -8.91 -20.01 37.61
C LEU A 868 -8.93 -21.53 37.78
N SER A 869 -9.19 -22.28 36.72
CA SER A 869 -9.26 -23.75 36.76
C SER A 869 -8.90 -24.37 35.41
N ALA A 870 -8.76 -25.69 35.40
CA ALA A 870 -8.63 -26.52 34.22
C ALA A 870 -9.83 -27.48 34.12
N GLY A 871 -9.98 -28.15 32.98
CA GLY A 871 -10.89 -29.27 32.83
C GLY A 871 -10.30 -30.57 33.38
N ILE A 872 -11.05 -31.65 33.26
CA ILE A 872 -10.61 -32.98 33.67
C ILE A 872 -9.71 -33.54 32.57
N ARG A 873 -8.43 -33.83 32.86
CA ARG A 873 -7.53 -34.50 31.90
C ARG A 873 -7.95 -35.96 31.75
N ILE A 874 -8.55 -36.30 30.61
CA ILE A 874 -9.09 -37.65 30.34
C ILE A 874 -8.01 -38.53 29.73
N ALA A 875 -7.38 -38.08 28.64
CA ALA A 875 -6.42 -38.87 27.88
C ALA A 875 -5.47 -37.98 27.05
N GLN A 876 -4.39 -38.58 26.56
CA GLN A 876 -3.62 -38.11 25.40
C GLN A 876 -3.55 -39.25 24.38
N GLY A 877 -3.64 -38.95 23.09
CA GLY A 877 -3.51 -39.96 22.05
C GLY A 877 -3.41 -39.42 20.64
N GLY A 878 -3.01 -40.27 19.69
CA GLY A 878 -2.84 -39.93 18.27
C GLY A 878 -4.00 -40.37 17.37
N SER A 879 -4.97 -41.10 17.92
CA SER A 879 -6.22 -41.49 17.25
C SER A 879 -7.35 -41.41 18.25
N ILE A 880 -8.36 -40.60 17.96
CA ILE A 880 -9.54 -40.45 18.82
C ILE A 880 -10.78 -40.83 18.01
N LYS A 881 -11.64 -41.65 18.58
CA LYS A 881 -12.92 -42.03 18.00
C LYS A 881 -14.03 -41.76 19.01
N ILE A 882 -15.06 -41.06 18.57
CA ILE A 882 -16.27 -40.76 19.35
C ILE A 882 -17.44 -41.38 18.60
N VAL A 883 -18.23 -42.21 19.28
CA VAL A 883 -19.49 -42.76 18.75
C VAL A 883 -20.65 -42.04 19.41
N THR A 884 -21.56 -41.53 18.60
CA THR A 884 -22.77 -40.82 19.05
C THR A 884 -24.00 -41.49 18.46
N HIS A 885 -25.02 -41.72 19.30
CA HIS A 885 -26.29 -42.36 18.90
C HIS A 885 -27.45 -41.37 18.72
N GLU A 886 -27.14 -40.07 18.81
CA GLU A 886 -28.08 -38.96 18.68
C GLU A 886 -27.34 -37.71 18.18
N GLU A 887 -28.08 -36.64 17.90
CA GLU A 887 -27.51 -35.39 17.39
C GLU A 887 -26.78 -34.59 18.49
N TRP A 888 -25.60 -34.06 18.16
CA TRP A 888 -24.79 -33.29 19.09
C TRP A 888 -24.24 -32.00 18.49
N PRO A 889 -24.22 -30.88 19.24
CA PRO A 889 -23.42 -29.73 18.86
C PRO A 889 -21.94 -30.10 18.91
N VAL A 890 -21.24 -29.83 17.82
CA VAL A 890 -19.79 -29.96 17.68
C VAL A 890 -19.19 -28.67 17.11
N GLN A 891 -17.89 -28.49 17.26
CA GLN A 891 -17.15 -27.41 16.62
C GLN A 891 -15.73 -27.82 16.28
N VAL A 892 -15.23 -27.36 15.13
CA VAL A 892 -13.85 -27.56 14.70
C VAL A 892 -13.23 -26.18 14.47
N ASP A 893 -12.13 -25.87 15.18
CA ASP A 893 -11.42 -24.59 15.07
C ASP A 893 -12.33 -23.34 15.23
N GLY A 894 -13.43 -23.46 15.99
CA GLY A 894 -14.40 -22.39 16.21
C GLY A 894 -15.53 -22.28 15.16
N GLU A 895 -15.62 -23.23 14.22
CA GLU A 895 -16.75 -23.36 13.29
C GLU A 895 -17.72 -24.46 13.79
N PRO A 896 -18.91 -24.09 14.29
CA PRO A 896 -19.84 -25.02 14.92
C PRO A 896 -20.90 -25.57 13.96
N HIS A 897 -21.37 -26.80 14.21
CA HIS A 897 -22.53 -27.39 13.56
C HIS A 897 -23.23 -28.41 14.47
N ILE A 898 -24.45 -28.83 14.10
CA ILE A 898 -25.11 -29.98 14.70
C ILE A 898 -24.70 -31.21 13.91
N GLN A 899 -24.04 -32.15 14.57
CA GLN A 899 -23.60 -33.41 14.00
C GLN A 899 -24.68 -34.49 14.18
N PRO A 900 -25.15 -35.12 13.09
CA PRO A 900 -26.01 -36.31 13.16
C PRO A 900 -25.39 -37.49 13.91
N PRO A 901 -26.20 -38.48 14.35
CA PRO A 901 -25.71 -39.74 14.91
C PRO A 901 -24.67 -40.39 13.99
N GLY A 902 -23.63 -40.97 14.57
CA GLY A 902 -22.56 -41.58 13.79
C GLY A 902 -21.24 -41.68 14.54
N THR A 903 -20.16 -41.80 13.77
CA THR A 903 -18.79 -41.91 14.29
C THR A 903 -17.96 -40.71 13.86
N ILE A 904 -17.32 -40.06 14.83
CA ILE A 904 -16.36 -38.98 14.63
C ILE A 904 -14.97 -39.53 14.91
N THR A 905 -14.07 -39.47 13.94
CA THR A 905 -12.72 -40.03 14.05
C THR A 905 -11.69 -38.93 13.78
N ILE A 906 -10.83 -38.65 14.75
CA ILE A 906 -9.76 -37.65 14.67
C ILE A 906 -8.43 -38.38 14.53
N LEU A 907 -7.78 -38.18 13.38
CA LEU A 907 -6.54 -38.84 13.01
C LEU A 907 -5.49 -37.84 12.59
N ARG A 908 -4.22 -38.21 12.71
CA ARG A 908 -3.14 -37.38 12.21
C ARG A 908 -3.27 -37.21 10.69
N SER A 909 -3.25 -35.97 10.22
CA SER A 909 -3.26 -35.69 8.78
C SER A 909 -1.87 -35.93 8.17
N ALA A 910 -1.85 -36.34 6.90
CA ALA A 910 -0.63 -36.29 6.10
C ALA A 910 -0.18 -34.84 5.82
N LEU A 911 -1.09 -33.87 5.97
CA LEU A 911 -0.83 -32.44 5.86
C LEU A 911 -0.11 -31.95 7.11
N LYS A 912 0.93 -31.13 6.90
CA LYS A 912 1.71 -30.48 7.96
C LYS A 912 1.95 -29.05 7.55
N ALA A 913 2.00 -28.14 8.52
CA ALA A 913 2.37 -26.75 8.27
C ALA A 913 3.66 -26.39 9.00
N LYS A 914 4.44 -25.49 8.39
CA LYS A 914 5.48 -24.76 9.10
C LYS A 914 4.92 -23.41 9.51
N MET A 915 5.14 -23.04 10.77
CA MET A 915 4.69 -21.78 11.34
C MET A 915 5.91 -20.98 11.80
N LEU A 916 5.77 -19.66 11.86
CA LEU A 916 6.74 -18.77 12.50
C LEU A 916 6.30 -18.55 13.95
N LYS A 917 7.19 -18.80 14.89
CA LYS A 917 7.02 -18.51 16.31
C LYS A 917 7.86 -17.29 16.68
N LYS A 918 7.23 -16.25 17.24
CA LYS A 918 7.94 -15.02 17.62
C LYS A 918 9.00 -15.32 18.69
N ALA A 919 10.22 -14.82 18.46
CA ALA A 919 11.35 -15.03 19.36
C ALA A 919 11.10 -14.40 20.75
N LYS A 920 11.51 -15.08 21.82
CA LYS A 920 11.44 -14.51 23.18
C LYS A 920 12.54 -13.45 23.29
N LYS A 921 12.15 -12.17 23.44
CA LYS A 921 13.11 -11.11 23.76
C LYS A 921 13.67 -11.39 25.16
N SER A 922 14.89 -11.90 25.23
CA SER A 922 15.58 -12.06 26.52
C SER A 922 15.69 -10.67 27.15
N ARG A 923 15.11 -10.51 28.35
CA ARG A 923 15.16 -9.26 29.14
C ARG A 923 16.61 -8.86 29.51
N ARG A 924 17.61 -9.67 29.15
CA ARG A 924 19.01 -9.51 29.55
C ARG A 924 19.77 -8.37 28.86
N ASN A 925 19.22 -7.65 27.87
CA ASN A 925 19.94 -6.55 27.19
C ASN A 925 19.36 -5.13 27.35
N ALA A 926 18.37 -4.91 28.23
CA ALA A 926 17.94 -3.55 28.56
C ALA A 926 18.99 -2.75 29.38
N ALA A 927 20.01 -3.41 29.95
CA ALA A 927 21.03 -2.76 30.79
C ALA A 927 22.39 -2.50 30.10
N THR A 928 22.60 -2.89 28.83
CA THR A 928 23.94 -2.74 28.18
C THR A 928 23.93 -2.06 26.82
N SER A 929 22.82 -1.43 26.44
CA SER A 929 22.76 -0.62 25.20
C SER A 929 23.40 0.77 25.33
N SER A 930 24.04 1.11 26.46
CA SER A 930 24.79 2.36 26.65
C SER A 930 26.31 2.20 26.57
N SER A 931 26.83 1.04 26.15
CA SER A 931 28.27 0.83 25.96
C SER A 931 28.60 0.38 24.54
N GLN A 932 28.22 1.19 23.55
CA GLN A 932 28.86 1.12 22.23
C GLN A 932 30.13 1.96 22.27
N THR A 933 31.24 1.24 22.13
CA THR A 933 32.65 1.63 22.00
C THR A 933 32.88 3.08 21.61
N VAL A 934 33.29 3.90 22.59
CA VAL A 934 33.89 5.23 22.36
C VAL A 934 35.27 5.00 21.74
N VAL A 935 35.34 4.98 20.41
CA VAL A 935 36.61 5.14 19.71
C VAL A 935 37.01 6.60 19.87
N ARG A 936 38.03 6.84 20.70
CA ARG A 936 38.64 8.15 20.97
C ARG A 936 39.03 8.83 19.65
N ALA A 937 38.25 9.82 19.23
CA ALA A 937 38.70 10.85 18.30
C ALA A 937 39.52 11.88 19.09
N VAL A 938 40.73 12.15 18.60
CA VAL A 938 41.69 13.11 19.15
C VAL A 938 41.04 14.50 19.24
N GLN A 939 41.04 15.07 20.43
CA GLN A 939 40.59 16.44 20.70
C GLN A 939 41.59 17.42 20.11
N SER A 940 41.16 18.19 19.11
CA SER A 940 41.78 19.47 18.77
C SER A 940 41.11 20.56 19.60
N GLU A 941 41.93 21.27 20.38
CA GLU A 941 41.58 22.39 21.24
C GLU A 941 40.93 23.55 20.46
N GLY A 942 39.96 24.22 21.10
CA GLY A 942 39.27 25.37 20.52
C GLY A 942 38.02 25.79 21.31
N SER A 943 38.24 26.31 22.52
CA SER A 943 37.30 27.12 23.34
C SER A 943 36.88 28.44 22.62
N PRO A 944 35.93 29.27 23.10
CA PRO A 944 35.24 29.21 24.39
C PRO A 944 33.70 29.40 24.38
N SER A 945 33.16 28.98 25.52
CA SER A 945 31.92 29.32 26.18
C SER A 945 31.39 30.76 26.05
N SER A 946 30.08 30.88 25.88
CA SER A 946 29.26 31.90 26.53
C SER A 946 28.08 31.23 27.24
N SER A 947 28.17 31.27 28.57
CA SER A 947 27.17 30.84 29.54
C SER A 947 26.33 32.03 29.99
N SER A 948 25.01 31.89 30.02
CA SER A 948 24.04 32.60 30.87
C SER A 948 22.64 32.26 30.34
N GLY A 949 21.60 32.00 31.13
CA GLY A 949 21.45 31.98 32.57
C GLY A 949 20.16 31.21 32.89
N ALA A 950 20.16 30.65 34.09
CA ALA A 950 19.07 29.91 34.70
C ALA A 950 17.83 30.77 34.94
N MET A 951 16.64 30.15 34.91
CA MET A 951 15.51 30.58 35.73
C MET A 951 15.05 29.43 36.63
N HIS A 952 15.03 29.77 37.91
CA HIS A 952 14.54 29.07 39.09
C HIS A 952 13.05 28.71 39.00
N SER A 953 12.62 27.61 39.63
CA SER A 953 11.96 27.62 40.95
C SER A 953 11.33 26.25 41.32
N THR A 954 11.51 25.91 42.59
CA THR A 954 11.04 24.79 43.43
C THR A 954 9.64 25.12 44.05
N PRO A 955 9.07 24.43 45.09
CA PRO A 955 9.37 23.13 45.77
C PRO A 955 8.12 22.26 46.14
N HIS A 956 8.38 21.17 46.90
CA HIS A 956 7.51 20.45 47.85
C HIS A 956 6.49 19.47 47.24
N LEU A 957 6.45 18.18 47.61
CA LEU A 957 6.40 17.59 48.95
C LEU A 957 6.98 16.15 48.95
N GLY A 958 7.78 15.80 49.97
CA GLY A 958 8.25 14.44 50.22
C GLY A 958 7.37 13.69 51.22
N VAL A 959 7.36 12.36 51.10
CA VAL A 959 7.17 11.42 52.21
C VAL A 959 8.18 10.30 51.99
N GLU A 960 9.27 10.35 52.76
CA GLU A 960 10.17 9.23 52.99
C GLU A 960 9.53 8.30 54.03
N VAL A 961 9.56 6.99 53.76
CA VAL A 961 9.62 5.98 54.81
C VAL A 961 10.71 4.99 54.42
N GLN A 962 11.86 5.14 55.06
CA GLN A 962 12.93 4.16 55.15
C GLN A 962 12.48 3.02 56.06
N LEU A 963 12.66 1.77 55.62
CA LEU A 963 12.97 0.65 56.52
C LEU A 963 14.09 -0.17 55.90
N SER A 964 15.25 -0.05 56.54
CA SER A 964 16.49 -0.78 56.31
C SER A 964 16.61 -1.96 57.26
N HIS A 965 16.91 -3.15 56.73
CA HIS A 965 17.70 -4.26 57.30
C HIS A 965 17.84 -5.28 56.16
N GLY A 966 18.98 -5.83 55.76
CA GLY A 966 20.27 -6.00 56.42
C GLY A 966 20.69 -7.47 56.28
N LYS A 967 21.62 -7.74 55.35
CA LYS A 967 22.56 -8.90 55.28
C LYS A 967 21.99 -10.32 55.08
N SER A 968 22.31 -10.94 53.95
CA SER A 968 23.46 -11.84 53.74
C SER A 968 23.19 -12.84 52.60
N THR A 969 24.17 -12.95 51.70
CA THR A 969 24.26 -13.92 50.62
C THR A 969 24.63 -15.31 51.16
N PRO A 970 24.11 -16.37 50.52
CA PRO A 970 25.02 -17.41 50.06
C PRO A 970 24.81 -17.72 48.57
N ASP A 971 25.95 -17.82 47.89
CA ASP A 971 26.11 -18.28 46.52
C ASP A 971 25.70 -19.75 46.33
N GLU A 972 25.30 -20.04 45.09
CA GLU A 972 25.38 -21.34 44.40
C GLU A 972 24.50 -22.51 44.88
N LEU A 973 23.30 -22.63 44.28
CA LEU A 973 22.75 -23.94 43.91
C LEU A 973 21.84 -23.82 42.67
N HIS A 974 22.38 -24.33 41.56
CA HIS A 974 21.70 -24.92 40.39
C HIS A 974 20.51 -24.17 39.76
N THR A 975 20.82 -23.60 38.59
CA THR A 975 19.94 -23.39 37.45
C THR A 975 19.10 -24.64 37.11
N ALA A 976 17.85 -24.67 37.56
CA ALA A 976 16.79 -25.49 37.00
C ALA A 976 15.45 -24.77 37.24
N ALA A 977 14.56 -24.80 36.23
CA ALA A 977 13.24 -24.17 36.19
C ALA A 977 13.20 -22.63 35.99
N ASN A 978 13.46 -22.21 34.75
CA ASN A 978 12.81 -21.02 34.19
C ASN A 978 11.30 -21.33 34.10
N ASN A 979 10.53 -20.94 35.12
CA ASN A 979 9.08 -21.05 35.11
C ASN A 979 8.45 -20.11 34.05
N ASP A 980 7.48 -20.65 33.33
CA ASP A 980 6.71 -20.07 32.23
C ASP A 980 5.59 -19.10 32.71
N ASP A 981 5.85 -18.18 33.66
CA ASP A 981 4.80 -17.37 34.31
C ASP A 981 4.88 -15.85 34.05
N ASP A 982 5.13 -15.40 32.82
CA ASP A 982 5.15 -13.95 32.45
C ASP A 982 3.86 -13.48 31.72
N GLU A 983 2.70 -14.13 31.94
CA GLU A 983 1.41 -13.71 31.34
C GLU A 983 0.51 -12.86 32.27
N GLU A 984 0.98 -12.43 33.44
CA GLU A 984 0.13 -11.75 34.44
C GLU A 984 -0.10 -10.24 34.20
N ALA A 985 0.41 -9.65 33.12
CA ALA A 985 0.41 -8.19 32.94
C ALA A 985 -0.89 -7.58 32.34
N ASP A 986 -1.81 -8.37 31.77
CA ASP A 986 -3.00 -7.82 31.07
C ASP A 986 -4.34 -8.13 31.77
N ALA A 987 -4.35 -8.49 33.05
CA ALA A 987 -5.56 -8.88 33.77
C ALA A 987 -6.23 -7.76 34.61
N PHE A 988 -5.83 -6.50 34.49
CA PHE A 988 -6.47 -5.43 35.27
C PHE A 988 -6.66 -4.14 34.47
N LEU A 989 -7.64 -4.15 33.56
CA LEU A 989 -8.55 -3.09 33.10
C LEU A 989 -9.41 -3.64 31.96
#